data_AF-A0A2G5UZG1-F1
#
_entry.id   AF-A0A2G5UZG1-F1
#
_cell.length_a   1.000
_cell.length_b   1.000
_cell.length_c   1.000
_cell.angle_alpha   90.00
_cell.angle_beta   90.00
_cell.angle_gamma   90.00
#
_symmetry.space_group_name_H-M   'P 1'
#
loop_
_entity.id
_entity.type
_entity.pdbx_description
1 polymer ?
#
loop_
_entity_poly.entity_id
_entity_poly.type
_entity_poly.pdbx_seq_one_letter_code
_entity_poly.pdbx_strand_id
1 'polypeptide(L)'
;MIDISSELKDEDSKPLNDAPLKSVLMHLDANQRFQLSNRAAHPSFRSIEKSVSLRIQKLEFHQMKTTINGTAYQLGIIRKFKNPVEETQEVWNDNIVGGTLYDLDGFEFSEENEEAGNLNLHFSERPSIAPESFKSQCVPWIQFRVNFKRKECLEYTKSIRSASKYIDSQFFANRFSPILVNFLGIGNGNMEISLPNLVQFQIQELSIVRKVSRTLNVISNVLDPLSFPLEMLQMIHNPESLDDYDHQIVQQAKRLYLFHNTCDEFQGNPAHWRMFQSGTYIVDASRLPFRYFTRMARNWIKDRAPIGTNFSAGFREKGQKVMDHIQESFGVNRSKRSRLIWIPMNEQSRIGVSFDKQNPSNSHGVPFIFKMEVVPKRIGKARPLVSTHSLPVSEESSSTMDDSSRERKDEDSKPLNYESLKSVLMSLDANKRFQLSKRAAHPSFRSIEKSVSLRIQKLEFHQMKTTINGTAYQLGIIRKFKNPAQEPQEVWNDNIVGGTPYDLDGFEFSEENEEAGNLNLHFSERPSIAPESFKDQCVPWIQFRVNFERKECLEYTKSIRSASKYINSQFFENRCSPILVHFLVIGHENMKICLPKEFRIKIQNLSIGYRLSRTLNVISNVLDASSFPLKMLEMTHTRKGLQLDDYNNQIVQQAERLNLYYFSRTQFEGDPAQWRMFQSGTNIVDASRLPSEYFTQLARNWIKDQAPIGTNFSAGFRESEKGQKVMDHIQESFGVNRSKRHNLLWIPLNEQCEIQVSFDVQNPSQYFGTSVTLKMQVIPRRYRKT
;
A
#
# COMPACT_ATOMS: atom_id res chain seq x y z
N MET A 1 7.85 -61.58 10.46
CA MET A 1 8.80 -62.16 11.43
C MET A 1 10.19 -61.98 10.84
N ILE A 2 11.10 -61.28 11.57
CA ILE A 2 12.57 -61.19 11.37
C ILE A 2 12.97 -60.37 10.12
N ASP A 3 13.29 -59.07 10.17
CA ASP A 3 14.41 -58.34 10.83
C ASP A 3 15.80 -58.84 10.40
N ILE A 4 16.62 -58.01 9.74
CA ILE A 4 18.01 -57.66 10.13
C ILE A 4 18.44 -56.37 9.36
N SER A 5 18.83 -55.38 10.16
CA SER A 5 19.70 -54.21 9.91
C SER A 5 20.77 -54.30 8.81
N SER A 6 21.02 -53.19 8.10
CA SER A 6 22.28 -52.42 8.12
C SER A 6 22.54 -51.63 6.82
N GLU A 7 22.92 -50.36 6.99
CA GLU A 7 23.77 -49.58 6.08
C GLU A 7 23.25 -49.21 4.69
N LEU A 8 22.60 -48.04 4.61
CA LEU A 8 22.99 -47.04 3.61
C LEU A 8 23.25 -45.73 4.35
N LYS A 9 24.52 -45.53 4.68
CA LYS A 9 25.07 -44.21 5.00
C LYS A 9 24.90 -43.34 3.75
N ASP A 10 24.04 -42.34 3.82
CA ASP A 10 24.12 -41.18 2.91
C ASP A 10 25.30 -40.31 3.34
N GLU A 11 26.53 -40.83 3.18
CA GLU A 11 27.74 -40.03 3.08
C GLU A 11 27.96 -39.72 1.60
N ASP A 12 27.29 -38.67 1.10
CA ASP A 12 27.84 -37.74 0.08
C ASP A 12 26.86 -36.61 -0.34
N SER A 13 25.97 -36.14 0.55
CA SER A 13 25.38 -34.81 0.36
C SER A 13 26.37 -33.73 0.80
N LYS A 14 27.37 -33.43 -0.03
CA LYS A 14 28.13 -32.17 0.08
C LYS A 14 27.12 -31.02 0.27
N PRO A 15 27.30 -30.10 1.23
CA PRO A 15 26.38 -28.98 1.40
C PRO A 15 26.38 -28.14 0.11
N LEU A 16 25.26 -28.17 -0.62
CA LEU A 16 25.04 -27.41 -1.84
C LEU A 16 25.21 -25.90 -1.55
N ASN A 17 25.76 -25.17 -2.51
CA ASN A 17 26.09 -23.76 -2.37
C ASN A 17 24.83 -22.87 -2.39
N ASP A 18 24.25 -22.59 -1.22
CA ASP A 18 23.07 -21.72 -1.05
C ASP A 18 23.35 -20.22 -1.30
N ALA A 19 24.60 -19.83 -1.59
CA ALA A 19 25.02 -18.43 -1.66
C ALA A 19 24.18 -17.54 -2.61
N PRO A 20 23.78 -17.98 -3.83
CA PRO A 20 22.94 -17.16 -4.72
C PRO A 20 21.54 -16.92 -4.14
N LEU A 21 20.94 -17.96 -3.54
CA LEU A 21 19.63 -17.85 -2.91
C LEU A 21 19.68 -16.96 -1.67
N LYS A 22 20.72 -17.12 -0.84
CA LYS A 22 20.98 -16.24 0.30
C LYS A 22 21.14 -14.78 -0.15
N SER A 23 21.86 -14.53 -1.24
CA SER A 23 22.03 -13.20 -1.84
C SER A 23 20.70 -12.58 -2.29
N VAL A 24 19.82 -13.35 -2.95
CA VAL A 24 18.48 -12.87 -3.32
C VAL A 24 17.63 -12.57 -2.08
N LEU A 25 17.62 -13.48 -1.10
CA LEU A 25 16.86 -13.34 0.15
C LEU A 25 17.31 -12.14 0.99
N MET A 26 18.58 -11.74 0.93
CA MET A 26 19.08 -10.52 1.60
C MET A 26 18.45 -9.23 1.07
N HIS A 27 18.00 -9.23 -0.20
CA HIS A 27 17.46 -8.05 -0.87
C HIS A 27 15.92 -8.04 -0.96
N LEU A 28 15.25 -9.12 -0.54
CA LEU A 28 13.80 -9.21 -0.51
C LEU A 28 13.23 -8.57 0.75
N ASP A 29 12.13 -7.83 0.58
CA ASP A 29 11.34 -7.29 1.70
C ASP A 29 10.80 -8.42 2.59
N ALA A 30 10.71 -8.16 3.90
CA ALA A 30 10.29 -9.14 4.90
C ALA A 30 8.95 -9.82 4.55
N ASN A 31 7.94 -9.07 4.13
CA ASN A 31 6.63 -9.63 3.78
C ASN A 31 6.69 -10.56 2.56
N GLN A 32 7.61 -10.31 1.64
CA GLN A 32 7.81 -11.15 0.46
C GLN A 32 8.44 -12.47 0.86
N ARG A 33 9.43 -12.43 1.75
CA ARG A 33 10.08 -13.62 2.29
C ARG A 33 9.08 -14.51 3.02
N PHE A 34 8.19 -13.93 3.83
CA PHE A 34 7.14 -14.69 4.50
C PHE A 34 6.15 -15.33 3.53
N GLN A 35 5.70 -14.60 2.50
CA GLN A 35 4.83 -15.15 1.47
C GLN A 35 5.49 -16.28 0.69
N LEU A 36 6.78 -16.16 0.36
CA LEU A 36 7.55 -17.20 -0.31
C LEU A 36 7.74 -18.42 0.59
N SER A 37 8.12 -18.21 1.86
CA SER A 37 8.31 -19.28 2.84
C SER A 37 7.03 -20.10 3.08
N ASN A 38 5.88 -19.40 3.17
CA ASN A 38 4.58 -20.05 3.33
C ASN A 38 4.12 -20.82 2.08
N ARG A 39 4.45 -20.32 0.87
CA ARG A 39 4.10 -20.98 -0.40
C ARG A 39 5.05 -22.10 -0.80
N ALA A 40 6.29 -22.07 -0.33
CA ALA A 40 7.28 -23.09 -0.63
C ALA A 40 6.87 -24.42 0.04
N ALA A 41 6.68 -25.44 -0.78
CA ALA A 41 6.36 -26.79 -0.34
C ALA A 41 7.57 -27.53 0.26
N HIS A 42 8.80 -27.10 -0.06
CA HIS A 42 10.01 -27.82 0.32
C HIS A 42 10.65 -27.27 1.63
N PRO A 43 10.87 -28.12 2.66
CA PRO A 43 11.44 -27.71 3.95
C PRO A 43 12.83 -27.04 3.87
N SER A 44 13.67 -27.45 2.91
CA SER A 44 15.02 -26.86 2.75
C SER A 44 14.98 -25.36 2.41
N PHE A 45 14.02 -24.90 1.61
CA PHE A 45 13.89 -23.47 1.30
C PHE A 45 13.57 -22.66 2.56
N ARG A 46 12.67 -23.17 3.42
CA ARG A 46 12.33 -22.50 4.68
C ARG A 46 13.54 -22.41 5.59
N SER A 47 14.33 -23.48 5.70
CA SER A 47 15.58 -23.48 6.47
C SER A 47 16.56 -22.42 5.96
N ILE A 48 16.78 -22.36 4.64
CA ILE A 48 17.68 -21.36 4.03
C ILE A 48 17.15 -19.94 4.23
N GLU A 49 15.85 -19.71 4.03
CA GLU A 49 15.19 -18.43 4.29
C GLU A 49 15.38 -17.96 5.73
N LYS A 50 15.25 -18.85 6.70
CA LYS A 50 15.44 -18.54 8.11
C LYS A 50 16.90 -18.30 8.49
N SER A 51 17.85 -18.92 7.78
CA SER A 51 19.30 -18.71 7.97
C SER A 51 19.80 -17.33 7.53
N VAL A 52 19.09 -16.66 6.61
CA VAL A 52 19.47 -15.35 6.09
C VAL A 52 18.93 -14.25 7.01
N SER A 53 19.79 -13.31 7.41
CA SER A 53 19.41 -12.15 8.23
C SER A 53 18.17 -11.46 7.66
N LEU A 54 17.21 -11.17 8.54
CA LEU A 54 15.95 -10.52 8.18
C LEU A 54 16.04 -9.03 8.53
N ARG A 55 15.71 -8.16 7.56
CA ARG A 55 15.62 -6.71 7.76
C ARG A 55 14.17 -6.26 7.68
N ILE A 56 13.72 -5.55 8.71
CA ILE A 56 12.38 -4.96 8.82
C ILE A 56 12.54 -3.46 9.05
N GLN A 57 11.88 -2.64 8.23
CA GLN A 57 11.88 -1.19 8.40
C GLN A 57 11.01 -0.78 9.58
N LYS A 58 9.83 -1.38 9.71
CA LYS A 58 8.87 -1.07 10.77
C LYS A 58 8.16 -2.34 11.22
N LEU A 59 8.30 -2.69 12.51
CA LEU A 59 7.60 -3.78 13.16
C LEU A 59 6.72 -3.20 14.26
N GLU A 60 5.43 -3.50 14.26
CA GLU A 60 4.50 -3.03 15.30
C GLU A 60 3.66 -4.20 15.80
N PHE A 61 3.65 -4.40 17.12
CA PHE A 61 2.79 -5.35 17.79
C PHE A 61 1.60 -4.62 18.40
N HIS A 62 0.41 -5.13 18.14
CA HIS A 62 -0.87 -4.74 18.76
C HIS A 62 -1.62 -6.01 19.18
N GLN A 63 -2.67 -5.88 19.99
CA GLN A 63 -3.50 -7.02 20.38
C GLN A 63 -4.01 -7.81 19.16
N MET A 64 -3.60 -9.08 19.04
CA MET A 64 -3.93 -9.99 17.93
C MET A 64 -3.63 -9.42 16.53
N LYS A 65 -2.68 -8.48 16.43
CA LYS A 65 -2.30 -7.83 15.18
C LYS A 65 -0.81 -7.51 15.15
N THR A 66 -0.10 -8.10 14.21
CA THR A 66 1.32 -7.80 13.92
C THR A 66 1.41 -7.02 12.61
N THR A 67 2.10 -5.89 12.59
CA THR A 67 2.29 -5.07 11.39
C THR A 67 3.76 -5.05 10.99
N ILE A 68 4.07 -5.44 9.76
CA ILE A 68 5.44 -5.52 9.24
C ILE A 68 5.53 -4.69 7.96
N ASN A 69 6.38 -3.66 7.95
CA ASN A 69 6.56 -2.71 6.84
C ASN A 69 5.23 -2.18 6.27
N GLY A 70 4.26 -1.89 7.15
CA GLY A 70 2.93 -1.41 6.78
C GLY A 70 1.92 -2.48 6.37
N THR A 71 2.32 -3.75 6.30
CA THR A 71 1.38 -4.88 6.09
C THR A 71 0.86 -5.36 7.43
N ALA A 72 -0.45 -5.25 7.66
CA ALA A 72 -1.12 -5.67 8.88
C ALA A 72 -1.61 -7.11 8.78
N TYR A 73 -1.15 -7.97 9.68
CA TYR A 73 -1.58 -9.35 9.90
C TYR A 73 -2.45 -9.38 11.16
N GLN A 74 -3.74 -9.66 11.01
CA GLN A 74 -4.69 -9.56 12.11
C GLN A 74 -5.49 -10.85 12.27
N LEU A 75 -5.66 -11.28 13.51
CA LEU A 75 -6.56 -12.34 13.94
C LEU A 75 -7.77 -11.74 14.65
N GLY A 76 -8.90 -12.44 14.54
CA GLY A 76 -10.10 -12.15 15.31
C GLY A 76 -11.08 -13.33 15.26
N ILE A 77 -11.98 -13.41 16.23
CA ILE A 77 -13.02 -14.44 16.28
C ILE A 77 -14.31 -13.85 15.74
N ILE A 78 -14.75 -14.35 14.59
CA ILE A 78 -16.07 -14.04 14.03
C ILE A 78 -17.10 -15.02 14.56
N ARG A 79 -18.31 -14.53 14.81
CA ARG A 79 -19.43 -15.32 15.34
C ARG A 79 -20.44 -15.52 14.23
N LYS A 80 -20.70 -16.77 13.81
CA LYS A 80 -21.70 -17.08 12.78
C LYS A 80 -22.94 -17.67 13.44
N PHE A 81 -24.07 -16.97 13.37
CA PHE A 81 -25.34 -17.47 13.88
C PHE A 81 -25.96 -18.47 12.92
N LYS A 82 -26.63 -19.49 13.47
CA LYS A 82 -27.42 -20.45 12.69
C LYS A 82 -28.62 -19.78 12.01
N ASN A 83 -29.17 -18.75 12.65
CA ASN A 83 -30.26 -17.92 12.13
C ASN A 83 -29.82 -16.44 12.05
N PRO A 84 -29.82 -15.79 10.86
CA PRO A 84 -29.39 -14.40 10.71
C PRO A 84 -30.19 -13.37 11.53
N VAL A 85 -31.41 -13.72 11.96
CA VAL A 85 -32.27 -12.85 12.78
C VAL A 85 -31.77 -12.71 14.21
N GLU A 86 -30.90 -13.63 14.66
CA GLU A 86 -30.33 -13.65 16.01
C GLU A 86 -29.01 -12.84 16.11
N GLU A 87 -28.46 -12.36 14.99
CA GLU A 87 -27.25 -11.54 14.98
C GLU A 87 -27.55 -10.11 15.44
N THR A 88 -26.95 -9.68 16.56
CA THR A 88 -27.07 -8.30 17.03
C THR A 88 -26.22 -7.35 16.19
N GLN A 89 -26.62 -6.07 16.10
CA GLN A 89 -25.87 -5.05 15.35
C GLN A 89 -24.42 -4.91 15.84
N GLU A 90 -24.17 -5.12 17.14
CA GLU A 90 -22.84 -5.13 17.73
C GLU A 90 -21.98 -6.29 17.21
N VAL A 91 -22.53 -7.52 17.18
CA VAL A 91 -21.82 -8.69 16.66
C VAL A 91 -21.56 -8.55 15.16
N TRP A 92 -22.52 -8.00 14.42
CA TRP A 92 -22.36 -7.71 13.00
C TRP A 92 -21.23 -6.69 12.75
N ASN A 93 -21.20 -5.60 13.54
CA ASN A 93 -20.14 -4.59 13.48
C ASN A 93 -18.77 -5.22 13.77
N ASP A 94 -18.67 -6.03 14.82
CA ASP A 94 -17.44 -6.75 15.18
C ASP A 94 -16.99 -7.68 14.05
N ASN A 95 -17.90 -8.49 13.51
CA ASN A 95 -17.61 -9.43 12.41
C ASN A 95 -17.06 -8.71 11.15
N ILE A 96 -17.51 -7.49 10.87
CA ILE A 96 -17.00 -6.66 9.75
C ILE A 96 -15.58 -6.16 10.00
N VAL A 97 -15.27 -5.76 11.23
CA VAL A 97 -13.93 -5.26 11.60
C VAL A 97 -12.95 -6.38 11.95
N GLY A 98 -13.38 -7.65 11.86
CA GLY A 98 -12.51 -8.84 11.89
C GLY A 98 -12.84 -9.82 12.99
N GLY A 99 -13.89 -9.56 13.75
CA GLY A 99 -14.29 -10.32 14.92
C GLY A 99 -13.74 -9.74 16.22
N THR A 100 -14.09 -10.41 17.32
CA THR A 100 -13.60 -10.08 18.67
C THR A 100 -12.14 -10.51 18.84
N LEU A 101 -11.39 -9.84 19.73
CA LEU A 101 -9.96 -10.10 19.96
C LEU A 101 -9.68 -10.92 21.24
N TYR A 102 -10.71 -11.55 21.79
CA TYR A 102 -10.66 -12.36 23.01
C TYR A 102 -11.45 -13.66 22.81
N ASP A 103 -11.06 -14.72 23.52
CA ASP A 103 -11.72 -16.03 23.47
C ASP A 103 -13.16 -15.96 24.02
N LEU A 104 -14.08 -16.71 23.41
CA LEU A 104 -15.54 -16.62 23.64
C LEU A 104 -16.08 -17.66 24.64
N ASP A 105 -15.40 -18.78 24.75
CA ASP A 105 -15.60 -19.83 25.74
C ASP A 105 -14.44 -19.80 26.73
N GLY A 106 -14.70 -20.20 27.97
CA GLY A 106 -13.65 -20.35 28.97
C GLY A 106 -12.73 -21.53 28.63
N PHE A 107 -11.99 -21.47 27.52
CA PHE A 107 -10.60 -21.90 27.59
C PHE A 107 -10.05 -21.10 28.75
N GLU A 108 -9.92 -21.79 29.88
CA GLU A 108 -9.41 -21.21 31.11
C GLU A 108 -8.11 -20.48 30.77
N PHE A 109 -7.69 -19.57 31.64
CA PHE A 109 -6.27 -19.29 31.74
C PHE A 109 -5.60 -20.63 32.05
N SER A 110 -5.38 -21.48 31.06
CA SER A 110 -4.46 -22.57 31.22
C SER A 110 -3.16 -21.84 31.46
N GLU A 111 -2.68 -21.99 32.69
CA GLU A 111 -1.27 -21.93 33.04
C GLU A 111 -0.55 -23.00 32.19
N GLU A 112 -0.67 -22.94 30.86
CA GLU A 112 0.20 -23.63 29.93
C GLU A 112 1.52 -22.89 30.04
N ASN A 113 2.22 -23.29 31.11
CA ASN A 113 3.62 -23.20 31.44
C ASN A 113 4.36 -22.02 30.83
N GLU A 114 5.01 -21.25 31.71
CA GLU A 114 6.12 -20.35 31.41
C GLU A 114 7.19 -21.07 30.54
N GLU A 115 6.93 -21.21 29.24
CA GLU A 115 7.91 -21.63 28.26
C GLU A 115 8.88 -20.45 28.12
N ALA A 116 10.16 -20.71 28.36
CA ALA A 116 11.24 -19.74 28.28
C ALA A 116 11.30 -19.10 26.89
N GLY A 117 10.71 -17.91 26.73
CA GLY A 117 10.65 -17.16 25.47
C GLY A 117 9.40 -16.31 25.24
N ASN A 118 8.31 -16.54 25.99
CA ASN A 118 7.07 -15.76 25.84
C ASN A 118 7.18 -14.36 26.48
N LEU A 119 6.81 -13.30 25.74
CA LEU A 119 6.65 -11.95 26.31
C LEU A 119 5.22 -11.79 26.83
N ASN A 120 5.01 -12.17 28.09
CA ASN A 120 3.70 -12.07 28.74
C ASN A 120 3.50 -10.66 29.33
N LEU A 121 2.78 -9.78 28.61
CA LEU A 121 2.39 -8.45 29.11
C LEU A 121 0.94 -8.50 29.65
N HIS A 122 0.71 -9.29 30.71
CA HIS A 122 -0.61 -9.42 31.36
C HIS A 122 -0.90 -8.26 32.32
N PHE A 123 -2.10 -7.67 32.22
CA PHE A 123 -2.31 -6.34 32.79
C PHE A 123 -3.70 -6.02 33.39
N SER A 124 -4.72 -6.91 33.41
CA SER A 124 -5.87 -6.94 34.37
C SER A 124 -6.91 -8.06 34.08
N GLU A 125 -7.85 -8.23 35.03
CA GLU A 125 -8.80 -9.34 35.32
C GLU A 125 -9.85 -9.70 34.25
N ARG A 126 -10.04 -11.02 34.08
CA ARG A 126 -11.13 -11.81 33.44
C ARG A 126 -11.83 -11.23 32.18
N PRO A 127 -11.75 -11.91 31.01
CA PRO A 127 -12.62 -11.63 29.88
C PRO A 127 -14.08 -11.95 30.21
N SER A 128 -14.99 -11.17 29.61
CA SER A 128 -16.44 -11.43 29.59
C SER A 128 -16.72 -12.75 28.88
N ILE A 129 -17.00 -13.81 29.65
CA ILE A 129 -17.45 -15.10 29.14
C ILE A 129 -18.76 -14.87 28.38
N ALA A 130 -18.88 -15.38 27.15
CA ALA A 130 -20.12 -15.29 26.40
C ALA A 130 -21.24 -16.04 27.16
N PRO A 131 -22.46 -15.48 27.27
CA PRO A 131 -23.58 -16.15 27.93
C PRO A 131 -23.82 -17.56 27.38
N GLU A 132 -24.24 -18.50 28.21
CA GLU A 132 -24.44 -19.91 27.80
C GLU A 132 -25.47 -20.08 26.67
N SER A 133 -26.46 -19.18 26.62
CA SER A 133 -27.44 -19.06 25.53
C SER A 133 -26.81 -18.71 24.17
N PHE A 134 -25.66 -18.04 24.16
CA PHE A 134 -24.93 -17.65 22.95
C PHE A 134 -24.21 -18.84 22.30
N LYS A 135 -23.71 -19.80 23.11
CA LYS A 135 -22.96 -20.97 22.62
C LYS A 135 -23.81 -21.96 21.83
N SER A 136 -25.14 -22.00 22.06
CA SER A 136 -26.04 -22.91 21.34
C SER A 136 -26.51 -22.36 19.98
N GLN A 137 -26.48 -21.03 19.81
CA GLN A 137 -27.02 -20.30 18.66
C GLN A 137 -25.96 -19.88 17.63
N CYS A 138 -24.69 -19.74 18.04
CA CYS A 138 -23.60 -19.34 17.14
C CYS A 138 -22.41 -20.30 17.15
N VAL A 139 -21.73 -20.40 16.00
CA VAL A 139 -20.46 -21.12 15.86
C VAL A 139 -19.34 -20.09 15.70
N PRO A 140 -18.35 -20.07 16.60
CA PRO A 140 -17.18 -19.18 16.48
C PRO A 140 -16.19 -19.68 15.43
N TRP A 141 -15.54 -18.74 14.74
CA TRP A 141 -14.50 -19.03 13.73
C TRP A 141 -13.32 -18.07 13.91
N ILE A 142 -12.10 -18.60 13.87
CA ILE A 142 -10.89 -17.76 13.80
C ILE A 142 -10.76 -17.23 12.38
N GLN A 143 -10.70 -15.92 12.24
CA GLN A 143 -10.47 -15.23 10.99
C GLN A 143 -9.06 -14.64 10.95
N PHE A 144 -8.34 -14.94 9.87
CA PHE A 144 -7.05 -14.33 9.56
C PHE A 144 -7.19 -13.32 8.42
N ARG A 145 -6.71 -12.09 8.65
CA ARG A 145 -6.75 -10.97 7.69
C ARG A 145 -5.35 -10.46 7.40
N VAL A 146 -5.15 -10.04 6.15
CA VAL A 146 -3.96 -9.30 5.71
C VAL A 146 -4.41 -7.99 5.06
N ASN A 147 -3.98 -6.84 5.59
CA ASN A 147 -4.41 -5.51 5.16
C ASN A 147 -5.93 -5.40 5.07
N PHE A 148 -6.63 -5.84 6.12
CA PHE A 148 -8.09 -5.87 6.22
C PHE A 148 -8.79 -6.83 5.24
N LYS A 149 -8.06 -7.55 4.38
CA LYS A 149 -8.66 -8.57 3.51
C LYS A 149 -8.63 -9.91 4.21
N ARG A 150 -9.81 -10.54 4.33
CA ARG A 150 -9.92 -11.93 4.81
C ARG A 150 -9.08 -12.84 3.92
N LYS A 151 -8.22 -13.64 4.54
CA LYS A 151 -7.38 -14.63 3.85
C LYS A 151 -7.80 -16.05 4.19
N GLU A 152 -8.07 -16.30 5.45
CA GLU A 152 -8.40 -17.62 5.94
C GLU A 152 -9.45 -17.52 7.05
N CYS A 153 -10.20 -18.59 7.25
CA CYS A 153 -11.19 -18.69 8.29
C CYS A 153 -11.34 -20.15 8.67
N LEU A 154 -11.00 -20.47 9.92
CA LEU A 154 -11.02 -21.83 10.45
C LEU A 154 -12.03 -21.92 11.57
N GLU A 155 -12.57 -23.11 11.77
CA GLU A 155 -13.42 -23.39 12.91
C GLU A 155 -12.61 -23.17 14.20
N TYR A 156 -13.23 -22.48 15.16
CA TYR A 156 -12.57 -22.16 16.41
C TYR A 156 -12.53 -23.41 17.29
N THR A 157 -11.41 -24.13 17.18
CA THR A 157 -11.12 -25.40 17.86
C THR A 157 -9.96 -25.29 18.85
N LYS A 158 -9.28 -24.14 18.84
CA LYS A 158 -8.14 -23.77 19.71
C LYS A 158 -8.25 -22.28 20.04
N SER A 159 -7.61 -21.85 21.12
CA SER A 159 -7.58 -20.43 21.51
C SER A 159 -7.03 -19.53 20.40
N ILE A 160 -7.54 -18.29 20.30
CA ILE A 160 -6.99 -17.28 19.38
C ILE A 160 -5.51 -17.00 19.68
N ARG A 161 -5.10 -17.19 20.94
CA ARG A 161 -3.69 -17.10 21.39
C ARG A 161 -2.81 -18.13 20.70
N SER A 162 -3.25 -19.39 20.63
CA SER A 162 -2.53 -20.46 19.93
C SER A 162 -2.37 -20.13 18.44
N ALA A 163 -3.41 -19.55 17.82
CA ALA A 163 -3.34 -19.09 16.44
C ALA A 163 -2.35 -17.92 16.27
N SER A 164 -2.29 -16.98 17.21
CA SER A 164 -1.29 -15.90 17.20
C SER A 164 0.12 -16.44 17.30
N LYS A 165 0.40 -17.33 18.28
CA LYS A 165 1.70 -17.99 18.45
C LYS A 165 2.13 -18.73 17.18
N TYR A 166 1.20 -19.44 16.53
CA TYR A 166 1.48 -20.09 15.24
C TYR A 166 1.90 -19.06 14.18
N ILE A 167 1.17 -17.95 14.02
CA ILE A 167 1.49 -16.92 13.03
C ILE A 167 2.84 -16.25 13.32
N ASP A 168 3.09 -15.86 14.56
CA ASP A 168 4.35 -15.22 14.96
C ASP A 168 5.54 -16.18 14.77
N SER A 169 5.33 -17.49 15.01
CA SER A 169 6.34 -18.53 14.69
C SER A 169 6.66 -18.61 13.19
N GLN A 170 5.67 -18.41 12.31
CA GLN A 170 5.91 -18.39 10.86
C GLN A 170 6.86 -17.26 10.47
N PHE A 171 6.79 -16.11 11.15
CA PHE A 171 7.67 -14.97 10.89
C PHE A 171 9.06 -15.17 11.52
N PHE A 172 9.09 -15.50 12.81
CA PHE A 172 10.28 -15.29 13.63
C PHE A 172 10.99 -16.58 14.09
N ALA A 173 10.31 -17.73 14.11
CA ALA A 173 10.91 -18.95 14.63
C ALA A 173 12.05 -19.44 13.75
N ASN A 174 12.99 -20.18 14.35
CA ASN A 174 14.16 -20.80 13.73
C ASN A 174 15.15 -19.80 13.10
N ARG A 175 15.18 -18.55 13.59
CA ARG A 175 16.17 -17.54 13.20
C ARG A 175 17.26 -17.47 14.26
N PHE A 176 18.48 -17.83 13.88
CA PHE A 176 19.65 -17.84 14.77
C PHE A 176 20.47 -16.55 14.72
N SER A 177 20.16 -15.64 13.79
CA SER A 177 20.77 -14.30 13.74
C SER A 177 19.74 -13.24 14.18
N PRO A 178 20.19 -12.15 14.85
CA PRO A 178 19.31 -11.06 15.24
C PRO A 178 18.55 -10.49 14.04
N ILE A 179 17.25 -10.27 14.23
CA ILE A 179 16.39 -9.62 13.24
C ILE A 179 16.65 -8.12 13.32
N LEU A 180 17.11 -7.54 12.23
CA LEU A 180 17.40 -6.11 12.15
C LEU A 180 16.09 -5.35 11.94
N VAL A 181 15.69 -4.53 12.92
CA VAL A 181 14.44 -3.78 12.90
C VAL A 181 14.74 -2.29 13.10
N ASN A 182 14.47 -1.44 12.11
CA ASN A 182 14.76 -0.01 12.27
C ASN A 182 13.84 0.63 13.33
N PHE A 183 12.54 0.35 13.27
CA PHE A 183 11.55 0.83 14.22
C PHE A 183 10.72 -0.31 14.79
N LEU A 184 10.68 -0.45 16.11
CA LEU A 184 9.84 -1.37 16.85
C LEU A 184 8.76 -0.61 17.64
N GLY A 185 7.50 -0.90 17.38
CA GLY A 185 6.36 -0.34 18.11
C GLY A 185 5.64 -1.39 18.94
N ILE A 186 5.37 -1.07 20.20
CA ILE A 186 4.55 -1.88 21.12
C ILE A 186 3.30 -1.09 21.47
N GLY A 187 2.16 -1.56 20.98
CA GLY A 187 0.86 -0.94 21.15
C GLY A 187 0.28 -1.05 22.57
N ASN A 188 -0.92 -0.48 22.74
CA ASN A 188 -1.65 -0.53 24.00
C ASN A 188 -2.48 -1.81 24.14
N GLY A 189 -2.68 -2.27 25.37
CA GLY A 189 -3.59 -3.35 25.73
C GLY A 189 -2.90 -4.46 26.51
N ASN A 190 -3.68 -5.30 27.19
CA ASN A 190 -3.22 -6.54 27.80
C ASN A 190 -2.75 -7.47 26.66
N MET A 191 -1.47 -7.38 26.31
CA MET A 191 -0.88 -8.01 25.13
C MET A 191 -0.09 -9.24 25.55
N GLU A 192 -0.39 -10.38 24.94
CA GLU A 192 0.49 -11.54 25.03
C GLU A 192 1.19 -11.65 23.68
N ILE A 193 2.47 -11.27 23.64
CA ILE A 193 3.28 -11.41 22.42
C ILE A 193 4.05 -12.73 22.59
N SER A 194 3.50 -13.81 22.07
CA SER A 194 4.16 -15.12 22.09
C SER A 194 5.24 -15.15 21.01
N LEU A 195 6.42 -14.65 21.35
CA LEU A 195 7.58 -14.71 20.48
C LEU A 195 8.24 -16.10 20.58
N PRO A 196 8.76 -16.63 19.46
CA PRO A 196 9.47 -17.91 19.47
C PRO A 196 10.72 -17.86 20.36
N ASN A 197 11.00 -18.97 21.05
CA ASN A 197 12.18 -19.11 21.90
C ASN A 197 13.47 -18.75 21.12
N LEU A 198 14.36 -18.01 21.77
CA LEU A 198 15.67 -17.56 21.25
C LEU A 198 15.64 -16.47 20.16
N VAL A 199 14.48 -15.88 19.83
CA VAL A 199 14.48 -14.75 18.89
C VAL A 199 15.14 -13.51 19.51
N GLN A 200 16.02 -12.87 18.75
CA GLN A 200 16.63 -11.59 19.11
C GLN A 200 16.32 -10.53 18.05
N PHE A 201 16.08 -9.30 18.49
CA PHE A 201 15.90 -8.13 17.63
C PHE A 201 17.01 -7.13 17.90
N GLN A 202 17.66 -6.68 16.84
CA GLN A 202 18.52 -5.50 16.90
C GLN A 202 17.73 -4.29 16.42
N ILE A 203 17.50 -3.33 17.31
CA ILE A 203 16.66 -2.15 17.05
C ILE A 203 17.43 -0.83 17.11
N GLN A 204 16.92 0.18 16.41
CA GLN A 204 17.40 1.57 16.50
C GLN A 204 16.39 2.48 17.20
N GLU A 205 15.11 2.32 16.85
CA GLU A 205 14.01 3.12 17.38
C GLU A 205 12.97 2.21 18.07
N LEU A 206 12.51 2.63 19.26
CA LEU A 206 11.48 1.94 20.03
C LEU A 206 10.33 2.89 20.34
N SER A 207 9.09 2.42 20.22
CA SER A 207 7.88 3.16 20.60
C SER A 207 7.02 2.30 21.50
N ILE A 208 6.66 2.82 22.67
CA ILE A 208 5.87 2.10 23.68
C ILE A 208 4.64 2.94 24.04
N VAL A 209 3.47 2.29 24.04
CA VAL A 209 2.21 2.90 24.44
C VAL A 209 1.81 2.45 25.85
N ARG A 210 1.92 3.35 26.85
CA ARG A 210 1.69 3.09 28.30
C ARG A 210 2.62 2.02 28.92
N LYS A 211 2.59 1.87 30.25
CA LYS A 211 3.30 0.82 31.02
C LYS A 211 4.77 0.62 30.61
N VAL A 212 5.53 1.70 30.57
CA VAL A 212 6.85 1.74 29.91
C VAL A 212 7.85 0.83 30.60
N SER A 213 8.06 0.97 31.91
CA SER A 213 9.04 0.17 32.65
C SER A 213 8.73 -1.32 32.58
N ARG A 214 7.46 -1.71 32.71
CA ARG A 214 7.06 -3.12 32.62
C ARG A 214 7.33 -3.70 31.22
N THR A 215 7.01 -2.93 30.18
CA THR A 215 7.25 -3.35 28.80
C THR A 215 8.73 -3.48 28.50
N LEU A 216 9.54 -2.52 28.97
CA LEU A 216 11.00 -2.53 28.80
C LEU A 216 11.65 -3.72 29.51
N ASN A 217 11.24 -4.03 30.74
CA ASN A 217 11.73 -5.19 31.48
C ASN A 217 11.49 -6.49 30.71
N VAL A 218 10.30 -6.65 30.14
CA VAL A 218 9.92 -7.87 29.40
C VAL A 218 10.65 -7.95 28.06
N ILE A 219 10.63 -6.87 27.26
CA ILE A 219 11.22 -6.87 25.92
C ILE A 219 12.75 -6.90 25.93
N SER A 220 13.40 -6.47 27.03
CA SER A 220 14.86 -6.49 27.16
C SER A 220 15.46 -7.88 26.90
N ASN A 221 14.72 -8.94 27.23
CA ASN A 221 15.15 -10.33 27.02
C ASN A 221 15.23 -10.75 25.54
N VAL A 222 14.54 -10.05 24.64
CA VAL A 222 14.54 -10.33 23.20
C VAL A 222 15.30 -9.26 22.40
N LEU A 223 15.89 -8.27 23.05
CA LEU A 223 16.69 -7.24 22.38
C LEU A 223 18.16 -7.63 22.38
N ASP A 224 18.80 -7.54 21.22
CA ASP A 224 20.24 -7.70 21.07
C ASP A 224 20.97 -6.55 21.79
N PRO A 225 22.05 -6.81 22.55
CA PRO A 225 22.82 -5.78 23.25
C PRO A 225 23.30 -4.62 22.35
N LEU A 226 23.52 -4.85 21.06
CA LEU A 226 23.88 -3.82 20.08
C LEU A 226 22.75 -2.83 19.79
N SER A 227 21.56 -3.05 20.33
CA SER A 227 20.45 -2.09 20.28
C SER A 227 20.65 -0.90 21.21
N PHE A 228 21.51 -1.02 22.23
CA PHE A 228 21.68 -0.01 23.27
C PHE A 228 23.00 0.77 23.10
N PRO A 229 23.00 2.11 23.32
CA PRO A 229 21.83 2.95 23.59
C PRO A 229 20.95 3.15 22.33
N LEU A 230 19.64 3.20 22.52
CA LEU A 230 18.67 3.44 21.44
C LEU A 230 18.90 4.80 20.79
N GLU A 231 18.79 4.89 19.46
CA GLU A 231 18.85 6.17 18.74
C GLU A 231 17.61 7.01 19.05
N MET A 232 16.44 6.38 19.21
CA MET A 232 15.20 7.03 19.61
C MET A 232 14.32 6.12 20.48
N LEU A 233 13.77 6.67 21.56
CA LEU A 233 12.71 6.06 22.34
C LEU A 233 11.48 6.99 22.36
N GLN A 234 10.32 6.47 21.98
CA GLN A 234 9.05 7.19 22.00
C GLN A 234 8.14 6.61 23.10
N MET A 235 7.65 7.48 23.98
CA MET A 235 6.67 7.13 25.01
C MET A 235 5.34 7.79 24.65
N ILE A 236 4.31 6.97 24.43
CA ILE A 236 2.99 7.42 24.00
C ILE A 236 2.00 7.27 25.17
N HIS A 237 1.38 8.40 25.54
CA HIS A 237 0.60 8.64 26.76
C HIS A 237 1.45 8.87 28.01
N ASN A 238 0.84 9.52 29.02
CA ASN A 238 1.47 9.80 30.30
C ASN A 238 2.03 8.50 30.92
N PRO A 239 3.28 8.52 31.37
CA PRO A 239 3.84 7.47 32.22
C PRO A 239 2.98 7.28 33.47
N GLU A 240 2.78 6.02 33.84
CA GLU A 240 1.88 5.65 34.94
C GLU A 240 2.59 5.77 36.29
N SER A 241 3.93 5.72 36.31
CA SER A 241 4.77 5.88 37.49
C SER A 241 6.00 6.76 37.19
N LEU A 242 6.59 7.34 38.24
CA LEU A 242 7.92 7.95 38.16
C LEU A 242 9.00 6.92 37.80
N ASP A 243 8.79 5.64 38.13
CA ASP A 243 9.74 4.56 37.82
C ASP A 243 9.89 4.33 36.30
N ASP A 244 8.91 4.74 35.50
CA ASP A 244 8.99 4.70 34.02
C ASP A 244 10.12 5.59 33.49
N TYR A 245 10.45 6.65 34.22
CA TYR A 245 11.45 7.62 33.84
C TYR A 245 12.85 7.30 34.35
N ASP A 246 12.93 6.61 35.49
CA ASP A 246 14.19 6.17 36.09
C ASP A 246 14.73 4.86 35.47
N HIS A 247 13.99 4.27 34.53
CA HIS A 247 14.42 3.07 33.82
C HIS A 247 15.72 3.31 33.03
N GLN A 248 16.72 2.43 33.20
CA GLN A 248 18.06 2.59 32.61
C GLN A 248 18.02 2.79 31.08
N ILE A 249 17.21 2.01 30.35
CA ILE A 249 17.05 2.16 28.89
C ILE A 249 16.50 3.55 28.52
N VAL A 250 15.60 4.12 29.32
CA VAL A 250 15.03 5.46 29.09
C VAL A 250 16.10 6.53 29.29
N GLN A 251 16.90 6.41 30.35
CA GLN A 251 17.99 7.34 30.65
C GLN A 251 19.14 7.29 29.63
N GLN A 252 19.40 6.12 29.04
CA GLN A 252 20.48 5.93 28.07
C GLN A 252 20.07 6.26 26.62
N ALA A 253 18.78 6.42 26.33
CA ALA A 253 18.32 6.72 24.97
C ALA A 253 18.89 8.06 24.47
N LYS A 254 19.43 8.08 23.24
CA LYS A 254 20.02 9.30 22.67
C LYS A 254 18.98 10.37 22.36
N ARG A 255 17.75 9.97 22.05
CA ARG A 255 16.61 10.86 21.84
C ARG A 255 15.37 10.29 22.50
N LEU A 256 14.73 11.08 23.33
CA LEU A 256 13.52 10.70 24.05
C LEU A 256 12.34 11.54 23.57
N TYR A 257 11.32 10.92 22.99
CA TYR A 257 10.13 11.56 22.46
C TYR A 257 8.93 11.28 23.35
N LEU A 258 8.27 12.34 23.82
CA LEU A 258 7.14 12.24 24.74
C LEU A 258 5.86 12.71 24.04
N PHE A 259 4.91 11.80 23.83
CA PHE A 259 3.64 12.06 23.15
C PHE A 259 2.47 12.07 24.13
N HIS A 260 1.61 13.10 24.05
CA HIS A 260 0.44 13.27 24.92
C HIS A 260 0.78 13.41 26.41
N ASN A 261 1.96 13.96 26.74
CA ASN A 261 2.36 14.26 28.12
C ASN A 261 1.58 15.46 28.66
N THR A 262 0.44 15.20 29.30
CA THR A 262 -0.44 16.18 29.90
C THR A 262 -0.73 15.74 31.32
N CYS A 263 0.06 16.20 32.30
CA CYS A 263 -0.40 16.09 33.68
C CYS A 263 -0.10 17.36 34.46
N ASP A 264 -1.16 17.90 35.05
CA ASP A 264 -1.13 18.95 36.06
C ASP A 264 -0.50 18.46 37.39
N GLU A 265 -0.39 17.13 37.58
CA GLU A 265 0.13 16.48 38.79
C GLU A 265 1.65 16.61 38.97
N PHE A 266 2.42 16.96 37.93
CA PHE A 266 3.89 17.04 38.00
C PHE A 266 4.42 18.39 38.52
N GLN A 267 3.59 19.16 39.23
CA GLN A 267 3.99 20.40 39.85
C GLN A 267 4.84 20.16 41.12
N GLY A 268 6.10 19.75 40.97
CA GLY A 268 7.06 19.89 42.09
C GLY A 268 8.15 18.84 42.25
N ASN A 269 8.15 17.72 41.52
CA ASN A 269 9.14 16.67 41.77
C ASN A 269 10.51 16.98 41.12
N PRO A 270 11.61 17.05 41.89
CA PRO A 270 12.97 17.28 41.36
C PRO A 270 13.47 16.20 40.39
N ALA A 271 13.02 14.95 40.52
CA ALA A 271 13.47 13.82 39.69
C ALA A 271 13.15 14.00 38.20
N HIS A 272 12.01 14.61 37.88
CA HIS A 272 11.59 14.90 36.50
C HIS A 272 12.58 15.81 35.76
N TRP A 273 13.38 16.62 36.47
CA TRP A 273 14.34 17.54 35.84
C TRP A 273 15.68 16.87 35.51
N ARG A 274 16.03 15.79 36.22
CA ARG A 274 17.27 15.03 35.98
C ARG A 274 17.22 14.23 34.68
N MET A 275 16.02 13.98 34.17
CA MET A 275 15.75 13.24 32.94
C MET A 275 16.15 13.94 31.64
N PHE A 276 16.12 15.28 31.60
CA PHE A 276 16.34 16.04 30.36
C PHE A 276 17.82 16.19 30.03
N GLN A 277 18.56 15.08 30.04
CA GLN A 277 19.89 15.02 29.46
C GLN A 277 19.76 14.90 27.92
N SER A 278 20.76 15.42 27.22
CA SER A 278 20.81 15.69 25.76
C SER A 278 19.87 14.84 24.89
N GLY A 279 18.86 15.47 24.27
CA GLY A 279 18.07 14.87 23.18
C GLY A 279 16.57 14.69 23.42
N THR A 280 15.98 15.24 24.49
CA THR A 280 14.55 15.10 24.77
C THR A 280 13.67 16.02 23.91
N TYR A 281 12.56 15.48 23.40
CA TYR A 281 11.58 16.16 22.57
C TYR A 281 10.14 15.91 23.05
N ILE A 282 9.40 16.97 23.41
CA ILE A 282 7.96 16.88 23.69
C ILE A 282 7.19 17.23 22.42
N VAL A 283 6.35 16.31 21.94
CA VAL A 283 5.71 16.46 20.61
C VAL A 283 4.63 17.54 20.60
N ASP A 284 3.75 17.60 21.59
CA ASP A 284 2.78 18.69 21.72
C ASP A 284 2.79 19.22 23.17
N ALA A 285 3.48 20.33 23.37
CA ALA A 285 3.61 21.01 24.65
C ALA A 285 2.51 22.07 24.87
N SER A 286 1.47 22.14 24.03
CA SER A 286 0.45 23.20 24.09
C SER A 286 -0.37 23.21 25.39
N ARG A 287 -0.38 22.09 26.14
CA ARG A 287 -1.03 21.99 27.45
C ARG A 287 -0.10 22.28 28.63
N LEU A 288 1.21 22.42 28.41
CA LEU A 288 2.14 22.71 29.51
C LEU A 288 2.05 24.19 29.92
N PRO A 289 2.05 24.49 31.23
CA PRO A 289 2.00 25.86 31.71
C PRO A 289 3.33 26.56 31.44
N PHE A 290 3.33 27.86 31.13
CA PHE A 290 4.55 28.59 30.74
C PHE A 290 5.65 28.57 31.83
N ARG A 291 5.25 28.53 33.11
CA ARG A 291 6.15 28.38 34.26
C ARG A 291 6.98 27.09 34.24
N TYR A 292 6.58 26.09 33.45
CA TYR A 292 7.33 24.85 33.27
C TYR A 292 8.72 25.11 32.68
N PHE A 293 8.79 25.91 31.61
CA PHE A 293 10.03 26.21 30.90
C PHE A 293 10.98 27.10 31.71
N THR A 294 10.43 28.06 32.47
CA THR A 294 11.25 28.93 33.34
C THR A 294 11.80 28.16 34.54
N ARG A 295 11.03 27.22 35.11
CA ARG A 295 11.52 26.33 36.17
C ARG A 295 12.60 25.38 35.67
N MET A 296 12.44 24.81 34.47
CA MET A 296 13.48 24.00 33.83
C MET A 296 14.80 24.76 33.68
N ALA A 297 14.76 25.98 33.12
CA ALA A 297 15.95 26.83 32.99
C ALA A 297 16.62 27.12 34.34
N ARG A 298 15.84 27.43 35.39
CA ARG A 298 16.37 27.67 36.75
C ARG A 298 17.08 26.44 37.32
N ASN A 299 16.55 25.24 37.09
CA ASN A 299 17.17 24.00 37.55
C ASN A 299 18.47 23.72 36.79
N TRP A 300 18.51 23.91 35.47
CA TRP A 300 19.76 23.78 34.69
C TRP A 300 20.86 24.73 35.19
N ILE A 301 20.49 25.94 35.61
CA ILE A 301 21.42 26.90 36.22
C ILE A 301 21.90 26.41 37.59
N LYS A 302 20.98 25.97 38.44
CA LYS A 302 21.28 25.45 39.79
C LYS A 302 22.21 24.24 39.74
N ASP A 303 21.92 23.30 38.86
CA ASP A 303 22.60 22.01 38.76
C ASP A 303 23.85 22.05 37.86
N ARG A 304 24.17 23.22 37.27
CA ARG A 304 25.28 23.42 36.33
C ARG A 304 25.27 22.40 35.19
N ALA A 305 24.14 22.31 34.49
CA ALA A 305 23.94 21.36 33.41
C ALA A 305 25.11 21.38 32.40
N PRO A 306 25.60 20.22 31.93
CA PRO A 306 26.74 20.15 31.03
C PRO A 306 26.45 20.78 29.67
N ILE A 307 27.50 21.26 28.99
CA ILE A 307 27.40 21.77 27.61
C ILE A 307 26.88 20.65 26.69
N GLY A 308 25.91 20.98 25.83
CA GLY A 308 25.22 20.02 24.96
C GLY A 308 23.89 19.50 25.53
N THR A 309 23.58 19.79 26.81
CA THR A 309 22.23 19.57 27.37
C THR A 309 21.22 20.32 26.52
N ASN A 310 20.24 19.60 25.97
CA ASN A 310 19.27 20.17 25.06
C ASN A 310 17.87 19.59 25.29
N PHE A 311 16.86 20.45 25.08
CA PHE A 311 15.45 20.15 25.21
C PHE A 311 14.70 20.82 24.06
N SER A 312 13.72 20.13 23.49
CA SER A 312 12.89 20.66 22.43
C SER A 312 11.41 20.34 22.66
N ALA A 313 10.54 21.23 22.20
CA ALA A 313 9.10 21.09 22.39
C ALA A 313 8.32 21.66 21.20
N GLY A 314 7.31 20.92 20.75
CA GLY A 314 6.40 21.33 19.69
C GLY A 314 5.18 22.12 20.20
N PHE A 315 4.71 23.09 19.42
CA PHE A 315 3.55 23.92 19.75
C PHE A 315 2.63 24.12 18.54
N ARG A 316 1.32 24.16 18.79
CA ARG A 316 0.31 24.48 17.77
C ARG A 316 0.15 25.98 17.56
N GLU A 317 -0.07 26.74 18.64
CA GLU A 317 -0.44 28.16 18.53
C GLU A 317 0.22 29.07 19.61
N LYS A 318 0.81 28.50 20.68
CA LYS A 318 1.18 29.23 21.91
C LYS A 318 2.67 29.48 22.16
N GLY A 319 3.58 29.02 21.29
CA GLY A 319 5.02 29.01 21.65
C GLY A 319 5.69 30.40 21.74
N GLN A 320 5.18 31.43 21.07
CA GLN A 320 5.70 32.80 21.23
C GLN A 320 5.44 33.34 22.65
N LYS A 321 4.28 33.05 23.26
CA LYS A 321 3.97 33.46 24.63
C LYS A 321 4.92 32.85 25.67
N VAL A 322 5.46 31.66 25.38
CA VAL A 322 6.50 31.02 26.20
C VAL A 322 7.80 31.81 26.16
N MET A 323 8.20 32.29 24.98
CA MET A 323 9.39 33.13 24.82
C MET A 323 9.26 34.44 25.58
N ASP A 324 8.10 35.09 25.50
CA ASP A 324 7.82 36.35 26.20
C ASP A 324 7.88 36.15 27.73
N HIS A 325 7.28 35.06 28.23
CA HIS A 325 7.31 34.72 29.66
C HIS A 325 8.73 34.41 30.18
N ILE A 326 9.57 33.73 29.38
CA ILE A 326 10.99 33.49 29.72
C ILE A 326 11.75 34.81 29.77
N GLN A 327 11.50 35.70 28.81
CA GLN A 327 12.16 37.01 28.75
C GLN A 327 11.88 37.84 30.00
N GLU A 328 10.60 37.93 30.40
CA GLU A 328 10.17 38.61 31.62
C GLU A 328 10.77 37.96 32.88
N SER A 329 10.76 36.63 32.95
CA SER A 329 11.20 35.88 34.14
C SER A 329 12.70 35.95 34.41
N PHE A 330 13.53 36.24 33.40
CA PHE A 330 14.99 36.30 33.51
C PHE A 330 15.58 37.70 33.24
N GLY A 331 14.74 38.70 32.93
CA GLY A 331 15.20 40.09 32.71
C GLY A 331 16.17 40.24 31.52
N VAL A 332 16.02 39.42 30.48
CA VAL A 332 16.95 39.38 29.34
C VAL A 332 16.45 40.22 28.16
N ASN A 333 17.32 41.06 27.58
CA ASN A 333 16.94 41.92 26.45
C ASN A 333 16.95 41.16 25.11
N ARG A 334 15.81 41.18 24.41
CA ARG A 334 15.65 40.62 23.05
C ARG A 334 15.44 41.73 22.03
N SER A 335 16.20 41.72 20.92
CA SER A 335 15.86 42.51 19.73
C SER A 335 14.61 41.93 19.08
N LYS A 336 13.64 42.77 18.68
CA LYS A 336 12.39 42.34 17.98
C LYS A 336 12.64 41.46 16.74
N ARG A 337 13.85 41.51 16.15
CA ARG A 337 14.27 40.68 15.00
C ARG A 337 14.98 39.38 15.37
N SER A 338 15.48 39.22 16.59
CA SER A 338 16.17 38.00 17.03
C SER A 338 15.17 36.91 17.39
N ARG A 339 15.35 35.68 16.90
CA ARG A 339 14.58 34.50 17.32
C ARG A 339 15.20 33.78 18.52
N LEU A 340 16.27 34.35 19.08
CA LEU A 340 17.09 33.75 20.14
C LEU A 340 17.10 34.61 21.40
N ILE A 341 16.97 33.95 22.55
CA ILE A 341 17.17 34.49 23.90
C ILE A 341 18.37 33.79 24.52
N TRP A 342 19.23 34.54 25.20
CA TRP A 342 20.39 34.00 25.91
C TRP A 342 20.23 34.21 27.42
N ILE A 343 20.13 33.12 28.18
CA ILE A 343 20.08 33.16 29.64
C ILE A 343 21.48 32.84 30.17
N PRO A 344 22.14 33.76 30.91
CA PRO A 344 23.44 33.49 31.51
C PRO A 344 23.35 32.33 32.49
N MET A 345 24.30 31.39 32.44
CA MET A 345 24.35 30.28 33.40
C MET A 345 25.56 30.40 34.34
N ASN A 346 26.78 30.45 33.81
CA ASN A 346 28.02 30.67 34.57
C ASN A 346 29.09 31.33 33.67
N GLU A 347 30.35 31.42 34.10
CA GLU A 347 31.43 32.06 33.33
C GLU A 347 31.72 31.38 31.99
N GLN A 348 31.51 30.07 31.88
CA GLN A 348 31.88 29.25 30.73
C GLN A 348 30.69 28.92 29.81
N SER A 349 29.45 29.07 30.27
CA SER A 349 28.26 28.59 29.57
C SER A 349 27.01 29.46 29.75
N ARG A 350 26.07 29.31 28.81
CA ARG A 350 24.78 30.03 28.75
C ARG A 350 23.72 29.13 28.12
N ILE A 351 22.45 29.39 28.41
CA ILE A 351 21.32 28.69 27.79
C ILE A 351 20.84 29.51 26.59
N GLY A 352 20.88 28.93 25.40
CA GLY A 352 20.24 29.48 24.20
C GLY A 352 18.80 28.96 24.09
N VAL A 353 17.85 29.87 23.97
CA VAL A 353 16.43 29.55 23.78
C VAL A 353 16.00 30.08 22.40
N SER A 354 15.47 29.21 21.55
CA SER A 354 14.98 29.57 20.22
C SER A 354 13.54 29.12 19.99
N PHE A 355 12.86 29.82 19.08
CA PHE A 355 11.53 29.47 18.64
C PHE A 355 11.42 29.67 17.13
N ASP A 356 11.19 28.58 16.40
CA ASP A 356 11.17 28.56 14.94
C ASP A 356 9.92 27.86 14.40
N LYS A 357 9.41 28.38 13.27
CA LYS A 357 8.35 27.73 12.50
C LYS A 357 8.96 26.66 11.60
N GLN A 358 8.45 25.43 11.66
CA GLN A 358 8.90 24.33 10.83
C GLN A 358 8.02 24.10 9.60
N ASN A 359 8.59 23.43 8.58
CA ASN A 359 7.83 22.94 7.45
C ASN A 359 6.85 21.83 7.89
N PRO A 360 5.61 21.82 7.36
CA PRO A 360 4.56 20.86 7.77
C PRO A 360 4.94 19.39 7.63
N SER A 361 5.89 19.05 6.75
CA SER A 361 6.31 17.68 6.46
C SER A 361 7.15 17.02 7.55
N ASN A 362 7.83 17.80 8.41
CA ASN A 362 8.73 17.29 9.44
C ASN A 362 8.21 17.47 10.87
N SER A 363 6.98 18.00 11.03
CA SER A 363 6.59 18.67 12.26
C SER A 363 5.70 17.84 13.19
N HIS A 364 5.48 16.54 12.95
CA HIS A 364 4.55 15.72 13.76
C HIS A 364 3.18 16.39 14.03
N GLY A 365 2.71 17.27 13.14
CA GLY A 365 1.47 18.04 13.29
C GLY A 365 1.56 19.31 14.16
N VAL A 366 2.75 19.73 14.61
CA VAL A 366 2.99 20.94 15.40
C VAL A 366 3.87 21.95 14.63
N PRO A 367 3.29 23.06 14.10
CA PRO A 367 4.00 23.98 13.20
C PRO A 367 5.16 24.76 13.82
N PHE A 368 5.32 24.77 15.14
CA PHE A 368 6.35 25.54 15.81
C PHE A 368 7.19 24.70 16.77
N ILE A 369 8.50 24.91 16.78
CA ILE A 369 9.44 24.25 17.69
C ILE A 369 10.12 25.28 18.57
N PHE A 370 10.03 25.03 19.87
CA PHE A 370 10.80 25.65 20.92
C PHE A 370 12.03 24.78 21.21
N LYS A 371 13.22 25.38 21.32
CA LYS A 371 14.45 24.68 21.66
C LYS A 371 15.19 25.43 22.77
N MET A 372 15.71 24.68 23.75
CA MET A 372 16.64 25.16 24.77
C MET A 372 17.92 24.34 24.71
N GLU A 373 19.07 24.99 24.78
CA GLU A 373 20.36 24.30 24.71
C GLU A 373 21.42 25.02 25.55
N VAL A 374 22.19 24.27 26.34
CA VAL A 374 23.36 24.77 27.05
C VAL A 374 24.55 24.83 26.10
N VAL A 375 25.05 26.03 25.84
CA VAL A 375 26.17 26.28 24.92
C VAL A 375 27.31 27.02 25.63
N PRO A 376 28.55 26.94 25.13
CA PRO A 376 29.66 27.73 25.66
C PRO A 376 29.42 29.24 25.45
N LYS A 377 29.83 30.05 26.43
CA LYS A 377 30.01 31.49 26.22
C LYS A 377 31.22 31.65 25.31
N ARG A 378 31.01 32.08 24.06
CA ARG A 378 32.12 32.41 23.15
C ARG A 378 33.02 33.45 23.83
N ILE A 379 34.22 33.04 24.26
CA ILE A 379 35.31 33.96 24.60
C ILE A 379 35.79 34.55 23.26
N GLY A 380 35.92 35.87 23.18
CA GLY A 380 36.25 36.58 21.96
C GLY A 380 37.58 36.14 21.33
N LYS A 381 37.53 35.92 20.01
CA LYS A 381 38.60 35.97 18.99
C LYS A 381 40.07 35.81 19.47
N ALA A 382 40.68 34.68 19.12
CA ALA A 382 42.08 34.65 18.68
C ALA A 382 42.10 34.37 17.17
N ARG A 383 42.84 35.19 16.41
CA ARG A 383 43.06 35.07 14.96
C ARG A 383 43.74 33.73 14.62
N PRO A 384 43.48 33.11 13.45
CA PRO A 384 44.38 32.10 12.93
C PRO A 384 45.67 32.80 12.48
N LEU A 385 46.80 32.33 12.99
CA LEU A 385 48.12 32.66 12.44
C LEU A 385 48.26 31.98 11.08
N VAL A 386 48.80 32.77 10.15
CA VAL A 386 49.23 32.42 8.81
C VAL A 386 50.21 31.25 8.88
N SER A 387 50.02 30.21 8.04
CA SER A 387 51.09 29.30 7.65
C SER A 387 51.29 29.37 6.14
N THR A 388 52.42 29.90 5.71
CA THR A 388 52.97 29.71 4.37
C THR A 388 54.32 29.02 4.47
N HIS A 389 54.53 28.10 3.52
CA HIS A 389 55.78 27.54 3.01
C HIS A 389 56.36 26.24 3.60
N SER A 390 56.18 25.17 2.81
CA SER A 390 57.23 24.41 2.08
C SER A 390 58.01 23.29 2.79
N LEU A 391 57.72 22.05 2.33
CA LEU A 391 58.59 20.93 1.86
C LEU A 391 59.98 20.71 2.52
N PRO A 392 60.41 19.43 2.69
CA PRO A 392 61.05 18.72 1.57
C PRO A 392 60.76 17.20 1.44
N VAL A 393 61.22 16.73 0.28
CA VAL A 393 61.28 15.38 -0.31
C VAL A 393 62.36 14.50 0.37
N SER A 394 62.14 13.18 0.42
CA SER A 394 63.12 12.07 0.24
C SER A 394 62.32 10.75 0.30
N GLU A 395 62.20 9.98 -0.78
CA GLU A 395 63.15 9.03 -1.40
C GLU A 395 63.09 7.60 -0.80
N GLU A 396 62.75 6.67 -1.71
CA GLU A 396 63.13 5.26 -1.83
C GLU A 396 62.71 4.22 -0.76
N SER A 397 61.94 3.23 -1.20
CA SER A 397 62.54 1.95 -1.60
C SER A 397 61.52 0.99 -2.21
N SER A 398 61.93 0.44 -3.35
CA SER A 398 61.38 -0.73 -3.99
C SER A 398 61.72 -2.00 -3.19
N SER A 399 60.79 -2.95 -3.15
CA SER A 399 61.15 -4.37 -3.19
C SER A 399 60.02 -5.17 -3.82
N THR A 400 60.38 -5.82 -4.92
CA THR A 400 59.66 -6.86 -5.65
C THR A 400 60.08 -8.24 -5.12
N MET A 401 59.28 -9.24 -5.52
CA MET A 401 59.42 -10.70 -5.30
C MET A 401 58.75 -11.19 -4.00
N ASP A 402 57.96 -12.25 -3.97
CA ASP A 402 57.61 -13.31 -4.93
C ASP A 402 56.33 -13.94 -4.36
N ASP A 403 55.32 -14.24 -5.19
CA ASP A 403 54.45 -15.39 -4.87
C ASP A 403 53.84 -15.95 -6.15
N SER A 404 54.61 -16.85 -6.73
CA SER A 404 54.12 -17.92 -7.57
C SER A 404 52.98 -18.67 -6.88
N SER A 405 51.75 -18.64 -7.41
CA SER A 405 51.12 -19.86 -7.94
C SER A 405 49.63 -19.72 -8.22
N ARG A 406 49.30 -20.18 -9.44
CA ARG A 406 48.02 -20.75 -9.88
C ARG A 406 46.90 -19.77 -10.22
N GLU A 407 46.97 -19.34 -11.46
CA GLU A 407 45.83 -19.42 -12.38
C GLU A 407 44.98 -20.68 -12.08
N ARG A 408 43.77 -20.49 -11.56
CA ARG A 408 42.68 -21.45 -11.70
C ARG A 408 41.57 -20.75 -12.43
N LYS A 409 41.35 -21.24 -13.65
CA LYS A 409 40.21 -20.97 -14.52
C LYS A 409 38.92 -20.87 -13.71
N ASP A 410 38.26 -19.73 -13.83
CA ASP A 410 36.83 -19.58 -13.54
C ASP A 410 36.03 -20.41 -14.55
N GLU A 411 35.89 -21.70 -14.29
CA GLU A 411 34.88 -22.55 -14.94
C GLU A 411 34.14 -23.34 -13.86
N ASP A 412 32.83 -23.48 -14.04
CA ASP A 412 31.84 -24.13 -13.18
C ASP A 412 31.32 -23.37 -11.95
N SER A 413 30.87 -22.12 -12.18
CA SER A 413 29.71 -21.62 -11.43
C SER A 413 28.44 -22.35 -11.89
N LYS A 414 28.16 -23.51 -11.29
CA LYS A 414 26.87 -24.19 -11.53
C LYS A 414 25.72 -23.30 -11.01
N PRO A 415 24.80 -22.84 -11.88
CA PRO A 415 23.73 -21.94 -11.50
C PRO A 415 22.68 -22.65 -10.63
N LEU A 416 21.83 -21.86 -9.96
CA LEU A 416 20.54 -22.31 -9.40
C LEU A 416 19.91 -23.39 -10.30
N ASN A 417 19.33 -24.45 -9.73
CA ASN A 417 18.50 -25.35 -10.54
C ASN A 417 17.45 -24.48 -11.25
N TYR A 418 17.51 -24.50 -12.58
CA TYR A 418 16.69 -23.71 -13.50
C TYR A 418 15.20 -23.76 -13.13
N GLU A 419 14.73 -24.91 -12.64
CA GLU A 419 13.35 -25.13 -12.21
C GLU A 419 12.96 -24.41 -10.90
N SER A 420 13.88 -24.31 -9.94
CA SER A 420 13.65 -23.56 -8.70
C SER A 420 13.55 -22.05 -8.97
N LEU A 421 14.41 -21.52 -9.84
CA LEU A 421 14.37 -20.11 -10.22
C LEU A 421 13.10 -19.77 -10.99
N LYS A 422 12.66 -20.64 -11.91
CA LYS A 422 11.36 -20.50 -12.59
C LYS A 422 10.21 -20.43 -11.60
N SER A 423 10.18 -21.33 -10.61
CA SER A 423 9.12 -21.41 -9.61
C SER A 423 9.04 -20.12 -8.78
N VAL A 424 10.18 -19.57 -8.36
CA VAL A 424 10.24 -18.29 -7.66
C VAL A 424 9.71 -17.16 -8.55
N LEU A 425 10.18 -17.06 -9.80
CA LEU A 425 9.75 -16.03 -10.76
C LEU A 425 8.26 -16.10 -11.11
N MET A 426 7.66 -17.29 -11.14
CA MET A 426 6.20 -17.46 -11.34
C MET A 426 5.37 -16.92 -10.19
N SER A 427 5.93 -16.88 -8.98
CA SER A 427 5.23 -16.46 -7.76
C SER A 427 5.41 -14.97 -7.41
N LEU A 428 6.43 -14.33 -8.00
CA LEU A 428 6.76 -12.92 -7.78
C LEU A 428 5.80 -11.98 -8.52
N ASP A 429 5.50 -10.84 -7.88
CA ASP A 429 4.75 -9.75 -8.51
C ASP A 429 5.49 -9.20 -9.74
N ALA A 430 4.72 -8.82 -10.77
CA ALA A 430 5.26 -8.35 -12.04
C ALA A 430 6.23 -7.16 -11.89
N ASN A 431 5.90 -6.16 -11.06
CA ASN A 431 6.75 -4.99 -10.88
C ASN A 431 8.09 -5.34 -10.22
N LYS A 432 8.07 -6.32 -9.31
CA LYS A 432 9.28 -6.82 -8.65
C LYS A 432 10.18 -7.58 -9.62
N ARG A 433 9.59 -8.39 -10.50
CA ARG A 433 10.34 -9.05 -11.59
C ARG A 433 11.04 -8.04 -12.48
N PHE A 434 10.38 -6.93 -12.86
CA PHE A 434 11.01 -5.88 -13.66
C PHE A 434 12.15 -5.18 -12.91
N GLN A 435 11.98 -4.87 -11.63
CA GLN A 435 13.03 -4.27 -10.81
C GLN A 435 14.24 -5.20 -10.68
N LEU A 436 14.02 -6.50 -10.44
CA LEU A 436 15.08 -7.50 -10.36
C LEU A 436 15.78 -7.66 -11.71
N SER A 437 15.03 -7.74 -12.81
CA SER A 437 15.59 -7.83 -14.16
C SER A 437 16.46 -6.62 -14.52
N LYS A 438 16.04 -5.41 -14.11
CA LYS A 438 16.83 -4.17 -14.28
C LYS A 438 18.13 -4.18 -13.48
N ARG A 439 18.10 -4.69 -12.23
CA ARG A 439 19.26 -4.72 -11.32
C ARG A 439 20.22 -5.88 -11.59
N ALA A 440 19.73 -6.98 -12.15
CA ALA A 440 20.57 -8.14 -12.44
C ALA A 440 21.58 -7.80 -13.55
N ALA A 441 22.87 -7.95 -13.21
CA ALA A 441 23.99 -7.76 -14.12
C ALA A 441 24.15 -8.93 -15.11
N HIS A 442 23.62 -10.12 -14.77
CA HIS A 442 23.85 -11.34 -15.56
C HIS A 442 22.74 -11.59 -16.62
N PRO A 443 23.09 -11.74 -17.92
CA PRO A 443 22.12 -11.96 -19.01
C PRO A 443 21.23 -13.20 -18.83
N SER A 444 21.75 -14.28 -18.22
CA SER A 444 20.98 -15.52 -18.02
C SER A 444 19.75 -15.33 -17.12
N PHE A 445 19.81 -14.45 -16.11
CA PHE A 445 18.65 -14.17 -15.25
C PHE A 445 17.53 -13.50 -16.06
N ARG A 446 17.88 -12.53 -16.92
CA ARG A 446 16.91 -11.83 -17.77
C ARG A 446 16.27 -12.80 -18.76
N SER A 447 17.07 -13.67 -19.38
CA SER A 447 16.56 -14.72 -20.27
C SER A 447 15.58 -15.66 -19.55
N ILE A 448 15.92 -16.13 -18.34
CA ILE A 448 15.04 -16.99 -17.54
C ILE A 448 13.76 -16.24 -17.13
N GLU A 449 13.87 -14.99 -16.65
CA GLU A 449 12.72 -14.13 -16.32
C GLU A 449 11.77 -13.98 -17.50
N LYS A 450 12.30 -13.80 -18.71
CA LYS A 450 11.49 -13.63 -19.91
C LYS A 450 10.88 -14.94 -20.42
N SER A 451 11.53 -16.09 -20.16
CA SER A 451 11.01 -17.43 -20.47
C SER A 451 9.83 -17.85 -19.58
N VAL A 452 9.74 -17.31 -18.37
CA VAL A 452 8.68 -17.62 -17.42
C VAL A 452 7.46 -16.75 -17.68
N SER A 453 6.28 -17.39 -17.80
CA SER A 453 5.01 -16.68 -18.00
C SER A 453 4.80 -15.55 -16.98
N LEU A 454 4.39 -14.39 -17.47
CA LEU A 454 4.12 -13.21 -16.66
C LEU A 454 2.63 -13.13 -16.34
N ARG A 455 2.31 -12.95 -15.06
CA ARG A 455 0.93 -12.71 -14.59
C ARG A 455 0.80 -11.28 -14.08
N ILE A 456 -0.17 -10.56 -14.60
CA ILE A 456 -0.53 -9.19 -14.20
C ILE A 456 -1.99 -9.20 -13.75
N GLN A 457 -2.26 -8.68 -12.56
CA GLN A 457 -3.62 -8.59 -12.03
C GLN A 457 -4.40 -7.48 -12.73
N LYS A 458 -3.78 -6.31 -12.91
CA LYS A 458 -4.40 -5.16 -13.60
C LYS A 458 -3.34 -4.45 -14.45
N LEU A 459 -3.62 -4.32 -15.74
CA LEU A 459 -2.80 -3.57 -16.70
C LEU A 459 -3.63 -2.41 -17.24
N GLU A 460 -3.11 -1.19 -17.17
CA GLU A 460 -3.82 0.00 -17.63
C GLU A 460 -2.93 0.80 -18.58
N PHE A 461 -3.43 1.07 -19.77
CA PHE A 461 -2.76 1.95 -20.74
C PHE A 461 -3.47 3.29 -20.81
N HIS A 462 -2.71 4.35 -20.56
CA HIS A 462 -3.10 5.74 -20.74
C HIS A 462 -2.05 6.44 -21.64
N GLN A 463 -2.35 7.66 -22.07
CA GLN A 463 -1.41 8.43 -22.89
C GLN A 463 -0.07 8.62 -22.15
N MET A 464 1.02 8.11 -22.74
CA MET A 464 2.38 8.11 -22.17
C MET A 464 2.48 7.57 -20.74
N LYS A 465 1.54 6.71 -20.34
CA LYS A 465 1.50 6.14 -19.00
C LYS A 465 1.02 4.69 -19.03
N THR A 466 1.85 3.78 -18.54
CA THR A 466 1.52 2.35 -18.36
C THR A 466 1.41 2.07 -16.86
N THR A 467 0.31 1.46 -16.41
CA THR A 467 0.13 1.10 -15.00
C THR A 467 0.04 -0.42 -14.85
N ILE A 468 0.87 -1.00 -13.99
CA ILE A 468 0.94 -2.45 -13.77
C ILE A 468 0.70 -2.71 -12.28
N ASN A 469 -0.36 -3.44 -11.95
CA ASN A 469 -0.79 -3.75 -10.57
C ASN A 469 -0.82 -2.50 -9.66
N GLY A 470 -1.26 -1.35 -10.21
CA GLY A 470 -1.34 -0.06 -9.50
C GLY A 470 -0.04 0.76 -9.49
N THR A 471 1.09 0.22 -9.98
CA THR A 471 2.32 1.00 -10.16
C THR A 471 2.28 1.73 -11.50
N ALA A 472 2.25 3.07 -11.46
CA ALA A 472 2.17 3.93 -12.62
C ALA A 472 3.55 4.34 -13.13
N TYR A 473 3.86 3.97 -14.38
CA TYR A 473 5.05 4.36 -15.12
C TYR A 473 4.66 5.44 -16.13
N GLN A 474 5.08 6.69 -15.91
CA GLN A 474 4.65 7.84 -16.68
C GLN A 474 5.83 8.56 -17.34
N LEU A 475 5.66 8.92 -18.60
CA LEU A 475 6.53 9.82 -19.33
C LEU A 475 5.82 11.16 -19.58
N GLY A 476 6.60 12.24 -19.60
CA GLY A 476 6.14 13.55 -20.04
C GLY A 476 7.31 14.44 -20.42
N ILE A 477 7.09 15.43 -21.28
CA ILE A 477 8.09 16.43 -21.63
C ILE A 477 7.92 17.63 -20.70
N ILE A 478 8.92 17.89 -19.88
CA ILE A 478 9.00 19.10 -19.07
C ILE A 478 9.76 20.18 -19.82
N ARG A 479 9.36 21.44 -19.66
CA ARG A 479 9.98 22.60 -20.31
C ARG A 479 10.66 23.45 -19.26
N LYS A 480 11.99 23.51 -19.27
CA LYS A 480 12.76 24.31 -18.31
C LYS A 480 13.07 25.68 -18.91
N PHE A 481 12.44 26.72 -18.41
CA PHE A 481 12.69 28.09 -18.86
C PHE A 481 14.08 28.56 -18.43
N LYS A 482 14.77 29.28 -19.32
CA LYS A 482 16.07 29.90 -19.02
C LYS A 482 15.96 30.89 -17.86
N ASN A 483 14.82 31.59 -17.77
CA ASN A 483 14.46 32.46 -16.65
C ASN A 483 13.16 31.95 -15.98
N PRO A 484 13.22 31.41 -14.75
CA PRO A 484 12.04 30.91 -14.03
C PRO A 484 10.94 31.96 -13.80
N ALA A 485 11.28 33.25 -13.76
CA ALA A 485 10.30 34.33 -13.60
C ALA A 485 9.44 34.57 -14.85
N GLN A 486 9.81 33.97 -15.99
CA GLN A 486 9.10 34.07 -17.27
C GLN A 486 8.34 32.79 -17.63
N GLU A 487 8.31 31.78 -16.75
CA GLU A 487 7.57 30.53 -16.99
C GLU A 487 6.05 30.82 -16.97
N PRO A 488 5.31 30.54 -18.07
CA PRO A 488 3.86 30.67 -18.07
C PRO A 488 3.23 29.68 -17.09
N GLN A 489 2.16 30.10 -16.42
CA GLN A 489 1.45 29.29 -15.44
C GLN A 489 1.00 27.92 -15.98
N GLU A 490 0.61 27.86 -17.26
CA GLU A 490 0.23 26.61 -17.94
C GLU A 490 1.41 25.63 -18.01
N VAL A 491 2.60 26.13 -18.35
CA VAL A 491 3.81 25.30 -18.43
C VAL A 491 4.26 24.83 -17.06
N TRP A 492 4.15 25.71 -16.05
CA TRP A 492 4.43 25.36 -14.66
C TRP A 492 3.48 24.25 -14.16
N ASN A 493 2.18 24.36 -14.45
CA ASN A 493 1.18 23.35 -14.12
C ASN A 493 1.50 22.00 -14.79
N ASP A 494 1.84 22.01 -16.08
CA ASP A 494 2.22 20.81 -16.83
C ASP A 494 3.48 20.16 -16.23
N ASN A 495 4.51 20.95 -15.94
CA ASN A 495 5.77 20.48 -15.34
C ASN A 495 5.54 19.79 -13.98
N ILE A 496 4.63 20.33 -13.16
CA ILE A 496 4.27 19.74 -11.87
C ILE A 496 3.61 18.37 -12.03
N VAL A 497 2.69 18.21 -12.98
CA VAL A 497 1.95 16.96 -13.15
C VAL A 497 2.71 15.88 -13.95
N GLY A 498 3.87 16.22 -14.51
CA GLY A 498 4.73 15.24 -15.18
C GLY A 498 5.36 15.70 -16.49
N GLY A 499 4.95 16.86 -17.00
CA GLY A 499 5.20 17.31 -18.35
C GLY A 499 4.06 16.97 -19.30
N THR A 500 4.14 17.46 -20.54
CA THR A 500 3.15 17.19 -21.59
C THR A 500 3.32 15.79 -22.18
N PRO A 501 2.22 15.11 -22.59
CA PRO A 501 2.27 13.74 -23.12
C PRO A 501 2.43 13.67 -24.64
N TYR A 502 2.87 14.74 -25.29
CA TYR A 502 3.05 14.88 -26.73
C TYR A 502 4.36 15.63 -27.03
N ASP A 503 4.95 15.32 -28.18
CA ASP A 503 6.18 15.93 -28.68
C ASP A 503 5.96 17.43 -28.92
N LEU A 504 6.99 18.25 -28.66
CA LEU A 504 6.88 19.71 -28.78
C LEU A 504 7.28 20.24 -30.17
N ASP A 505 7.79 19.35 -31.02
CA ASP A 505 8.31 19.58 -32.36
C ASP A 505 7.72 18.58 -33.36
N GLY A 506 8.10 18.70 -34.64
CA GLY A 506 7.60 17.88 -35.74
C GLY A 506 7.90 16.38 -35.66
N PHE A 507 8.47 15.86 -34.55
CA PHE A 507 8.62 14.41 -34.33
C PHE A 507 7.27 13.67 -34.30
N GLU A 508 6.13 14.37 -34.26
CA GLU A 508 4.80 13.79 -34.48
C GLU A 508 4.63 13.10 -35.85
N PHE A 509 5.44 13.46 -36.86
CA PHE A 509 5.26 13.05 -38.26
C PHE A 509 6.23 11.97 -38.77
N SER A 510 7.10 11.38 -37.92
CA SER A 510 8.10 10.39 -38.39
C SER A 510 7.49 9.02 -38.76
N GLU A 511 8.01 8.37 -39.81
CA GLU A 511 7.59 7.06 -40.33
C GLU A 511 7.69 5.88 -39.34
N GLU A 512 8.30 6.04 -38.17
CA GLU A 512 8.23 5.10 -37.02
C GLU A 512 6.77 4.85 -36.55
N ASN A 513 5.81 5.55 -37.14
CA ASN A 513 4.42 5.60 -36.77
C ASN A 513 3.57 4.36 -37.16
N GLU A 514 4.06 3.47 -38.03
CA GLU A 514 3.30 2.32 -38.55
C GLU A 514 3.89 0.95 -38.22
N GLU A 515 4.79 0.86 -37.24
CA GLU A 515 5.37 -0.42 -36.86
C GLU A 515 4.34 -1.41 -36.28
N ALA A 516 4.45 -2.67 -36.72
CA ALA A 516 3.66 -3.78 -36.21
C ALA A 516 3.82 -3.91 -34.68
N GLY A 517 2.69 -3.97 -33.96
CA GLY A 517 2.62 -4.07 -32.49
C GLY A 517 2.05 -2.81 -31.81
N ASN A 518 2.20 -1.63 -32.42
CA ASN A 518 1.66 -0.38 -31.87
C ASN A 518 0.12 -0.35 -31.93
N LEU A 519 -0.53 0.13 -30.87
CA LEU A 519 -1.97 0.38 -30.86
C LEU A 519 -2.24 1.85 -31.18
N ASN A 520 -2.64 2.11 -32.42
CA ASN A 520 -3.00 3.44 -32.90
C ASN A 520 -4.48 3.73 -32.59
N LEU A 521 -4.73 4.36 -31.43
CA LEU A 521 -6.05 4.83 -30.99
C LEU A 521 -6.20 6.35 -31.17
N HIS A 522 -5.40 6.93 -32.07
CA HIS A 522 -5.40 8.35 -32.44
C HIS A 522 -6.39 8.62 -33.56
N PHE A 523 -7.38 9.48 -33.34
CA PHE A 523 -8.49 9.66 -34.29
C PHE A 523 -8.87 11.13 -34.56
N SER A 524 -7.96 12.08 -34.30
CA SER A 524 -8.14 13.51 -34.63
C SER A 524 -6.90 14.08 -35.30
N GLU A 525 -7.05 15.05 -36.22
CA GLU A 525 -5.98 15.54 -37.10
C GLU A 525 -5.23 16.79 -36.60
N ARG A 526 -5.34 17.19 -35.32
CA ARG A 526 -4.65 18.42 -34.85
C ARG A 526 -3.34 18.11 -34.11
N PRO A 527 -2.17 18.46 -34.68
CA PRO A 527 -0.90 18.44 -33.97
C PRO A 527 -0.94 19.42 -32.81
N SER A 528 -0.37 19.05 -31.66
CA SER A 528 -0.18 19.96 -30.52
C SER A 528 1.23 20.53 -30.55
N ILE A 529 1.57 21.25 -31.62
CA ILE A 529 2.89 21.88 -31.77
C ILE A 529 3.00 23.01 -30.74
N ALA A 530 4.12 23.05 -30.02
CA ALA A 530 4.39 24.15 -29.09
C ALA A 530 4.49 25.48 -29.87
N PRO A 531 3.87 26.57 -29.38
CA PRO A 531 4.01 27.88 -30.00
C PRO A 531 5.48 28.24 -30.27
N GLU A 532 5.77 28.75 -31.47
CA GLU A 532 7.13 29.05 -31.96
C GLU A 532 7.91 29.95 -30.97
N SER A 533 7.20 30.82 -30.25
CA SER A 533 7.74 31.73 -29.23
C SER A 533 8.42 31.03 -28.03
N PHE A 534 8.14 29.75 -27.78
CA PHE A 534 8.71 29.01 -26.65
C PHE A 534 10.02 28.28 -26.97
N LYS A 535 10.34 28.06 -28.25
CA LYS A 535 11.52 27.29 -28.68
C LYS A 535 12.84 27.94 -28.22
N ASP A 536 12.91 29.27 -28.18
CA ASP A 536 14.13 29.99 -27.79
C ASP A 536 14.24 30.28 -26.27
N GLN A 537 13.14 30.14 -25.52
CA GLN A 537 13.05 30.56 -24.12
C GLN A 537 13.19 29.41 -23.12
N CYS A 538 12.97 28.16 -23.56
CA CYS A 538 13.02 26.99 -22.69
C CYS A 538 13.72 25.80 -23.36
N VAL A 539 14.27 24.90 -22.55
CA VAL A 539 14.87 23.65 -23.01
C VAL A 539 13.93 22.49 -22.62
N PRO A 540 13.49 21.66 -23.57
CA PRO A 540 12.65 20.50 -23.28
C PRO A 540 13.46 19.30 -22.74
N TRP A 541 12.86 18.56 -21.82
CA TRP A 541 13.44 17.36 -21.21
C TRP A 541 12.38 16.26 -21.12
N ILE A 542 12.74 15.03 -21.47
CA ILE A 542 11.91 13.86 -21.20
C ILE A 542 12.05 13.52 -19.73
N GLN A 543 10.92 13.38 -19.05
CA GLN A 543 10.87 13.01 -17.64
C GLN A 543 10.17 11.67 -17.47
N PHE A 544 10.80 10.77 -16.72
CA PHE A 544 10.24 9.48 -16.31
C PHE A 544 9.89 9.48 -14.82
N ARG A 545 8.65 9.11 -14.52
CA ARG A 545 8.11 9.02 -13.16
C ARG A 545 7.58 7.62 -12.84
N VAL A 546 7.69 7.24 -11.58
CA VAL A 546 7.04 6.05 -11.01
C VAL A 546 6.19 6.47 -9.82
N ASN A 547 4.88 6.22 -9.85
CA ASN A 547 3.94 6.63 -8.79
C ASN A 547 4.12 8.09 -8.37
N PHE A 548 4.23 9.00 -9.34
CA PHE A 548 4.48 10.45 -9.18
C PHE A 548 5.91 10.85 -8.82
N GLU A 549 6.77 9.94 -8.36
CA GLU A 549 8.17 10.24 -8.07
C GLU A 549 9.00 10.32 -9.35
N ARG A 550 9.73 11.42 -9.53
CA ARG A 550 10.72 11.57 -10.59
C ARG A 550 11.85 10.57 -10.39
N LYS A 551 12.09 9.73 -11.38
CA LYS A 551 13.19 8.75 -11.37
C LYS A 551 14.32 9.13 -12.31
N GLU A 552 13.97 9.67 -13.47
CA GLU A 552 14.95 10.02 -14.49
C GLU A 552 14.48 11.22 -15.30
N CYS A 553 15.42 11.96 -15.85
CA CYS A 553 15.14 13.11 -16.69
C CYS A 553 16.30 13.32 -17.65
N LEU A 554 16.00 13.24 -18.94
CA LEU A 554 16.97 13.27 -20.02
C LEU A 554 16.67 14.44 -20.95
N GLU A 555 17.70 14.93 -21.62
CA GLU A 555 17.54 15.94 -22.66
C GLU A 555 16.64 15.39 -23.79
N TYR A 556 15.72 16.22 -24.26
CA TYR A 556 14.79 15.85 -25.33
C TYR A 556 15.51 15.83 -26.68
N THR A 557 16.08 14.67 -27.00
CA THR A 557 16.84 14.41 -28.25
C THR A 557 16.15 13.42 -29.18
N LYS A 558 15.09 12.76 -28.69
CA LYS A 558 14.28 11.76 -29.40
C LYS A 558 12.82 11.93 -29.00
N SER A 559 11.90 11.39 -29.80
CA SER A 559 10.47 11.47 -29.49
C SER A 559 10.13 10.80 -28.15
N ILE A 560 9.13 11.34 -27.45
CA ILE A 560 8.56 10.72 -26.24
C ILE A 560 7.95 9.34 -26.56
N ARG A 561 7.53 9.12 -27.82
CA ARG A 561 7.02 7.82 -28.30
C ARG A 561 8.12 6.77 -28.33
N SER A 562 9.31 7.09 -28.81
CA SER A 562 10.47 6.17 -28.81
C SER A 562 10.87 5.83 -27.37
N ALA A 563 10.83 6.81 -26.45
CA ALA A 563 11.04 6.56 -25.02
C ALA A 563 9.95 5.65 -24.40
N SER A 564 8.68 5.86 -24.78
CA SER A 564 7.56 5.02 -24.35
C SER A 564 7.70 3.58 -24.85
N LYS A 565 8.09 3.40 -26.12
CA LYS A 565 8.41 2.09 -26.71
C LYS A 565 9.52 1.41 -25.93
N TYR A 566 10.63 2.12 -25.67
CA TYR A 566 11.75 1.58 -24.90
C TYR A 566 11.31 1.06 -23.53
N ILE A 567 10.50 1.83 -22.80
CA ILE A 567 9.99 1.42 -21.48
C ILE A 567 9.09 0.19 -21.58
N ASN A 568 8.13 0.18 -22.51
CA ASN A 568 7.24 -0.95 -22.71
C ASN A 568 8.00 -2.21 -23.17
N SER A 569 9.07 -2.05 -23.96
CA SER A 569 10.02 -3.10 -24.33
C SER A 569 10.69 -3.74 -23.11
N GLN A 570 11.11 -2.95 -22.12
CA GLN A 570 11.70 -3.50 -20.89
C GLN A 570 10.73 -4.47 -20.18
N PHE A 571 9.42 -4.17 -20.20
CA PHE A 571 8.41 -5.00 -19.55
C PHE A 571 8.04 -6.23 -20.38
N PHE A 572 7.75 -6.04 -21.67
CA PHE A 572 6.97 -7.00 -22.45
C PHE A 572 7.73 -7.69 -23.59
N GLU A 573 8.88 -7.16 -24.02
CA GLU A 573 9.64 -7.74 -25.13
C GLU A 573 10.30 -9.07 -24.74
N ASN A 574 10.55 -9.92 -25.74
CA ASN A 574 11.23 -11.23 -25.65
C ASN A 574 10.56 -12.27 -24.75
N ARG A 575 9.23 -12.23 -24.60
CA ARG A 575 8.49 -13.22 -23.80
C ARG A 575 8.07 -14.42 -24.65
N CYS A 576 8.38 -15.63 -24.16
CA CYS A 576 8.10 -16.88 -24.88
C CYS A 576 6.63 -17.35 -24.82
N SER A 577 5.77 -16.66 -24.05
CA SER A 577 4.35 -17.00 -23.90
C SER A 577 3.52 -15.72 -23.76
N PRO A 578 2.25 -15.71 -24.22
CA PRO A 578 1.35 -14.58 -24.00
C PRO A 578 1.29 -14.17 -22.53
N ILE A 579 1.30 -12.86 -22.25
CA ILE A 579 1.22 -12.35 -20.89
C ILE A 579 -0.19 -12.56 -20.37
N LEU A 580 -0.33 -13.18 -19.20
CA LEU A 580 -1.60 -13.43 -18.55
C LEU A 580 -2.03 -12.17 -17.79
N VAL A 581 -3.06 -11.48 -18.27
CA VAL A 581 -3.58 -10.25 -17.67
C VAL A 581 -5.01 -10.51 -17.18
N HIS A 582 -5.27 -10.39 -15.88
CA HIS A 582 -6.62 -10.65 -15.37
C HIS A 582 -7.60 -9.55 -15.76
N PHE A 583 -7.17 -8.28 -15.72
CA PHE A 583 -8.00 -7.13 -16.06
C PHE A 583 -7.19 -6.12 -16.87
N LEU A 584 -7.65 -5.81 -18.09
CA LEU A 584 -7.03 -4.82 -18.97
C LEU A 584 -7.90 -3.56 -19.03
N VAL A 585 -7.28 -2.39 -18.89
CA VAL A 585 -7.93 -1.08 -19.01
C VAL A 585 -7.27 -0.29 -20.13
N ILE A 586 -8.08 0.22 -21.06
CA ILE A 586 -7.68 1.15 -22.10
C ILE A 586 -8.31 2.51 -21.81
N GLY A 587 -7.47 3.50 -21.54
CA GLY A 587 -7.82 4.87 -21.17
C GLY A 587 -8.42 5.74 -22.29
N HIS A 588 -8.29 7.06 -22.13
CA HIS A 588 -9.01 8.11 -22.89
C HIS A 588 -8.76 8.12 -24.42
N GLU A 589 -9.60 8.85 -25.17
CA GLU A 589 -9.45 9.08 -26.61
C GLU A 589 -8.06 9.62 -27.00
N ASN A 590 -7.64 9.30 -28.23
CA ASN A 590 -6.46 9.80 -28.93
C ASN A 590 -5.09 9.30 -28.43
N MET A 591 -5.04 8.07 -27.95
CA MET A 591 -3.78 7.47 -27.48
C MET A 591 -3.04 6.76 -28.61
N LYS A 592 -1.72 6.91 -28.63
CA LYS A 592 -0.84 5.98 -29.32
C LYS A 592 -0.08 5.19 -28.27
N ILE A 593 -0.34 3.88 -28.19
CA ILE A 593 0.34 2.99 -27.24
C ILE A 593 1.45 2.28 -28.01
N CYS A 594 2.69 2.65 -27.73
CA CYS A 594 3.86 2.07 -28.38
C CYS A 594 4.23 0.76 -27.68
N LEU A 595 4.03 -0.38 -28.35
CA LEU A 595 4.26 -1.71 -27.78
C LEU A 595 5.30 -2.48 -28.62
N PRO A 596 5.98 -3.47 -28.03
CA PRO A 596 6.89 -4.33 -28.78
C PRO A 596 6.17 -5.13 -29.88
N LYS A 597 6.89 -5.47 -30.95
CA LYS A 597 6.33 -6.13 -32.14
C LYS A 597 5.61 -7.45 -31.85
N GLU A 598 6.13 -8.22 -30.90
CA GLU A 598 5.61 -9.55 -30.53
C GLU A 598 4.67 -9.50 -29.32
N PHE A 599 4.16 -8.32 -28.97
CA PHE A 599 3.28 -8.16 -27.82
C PHE A 599 1.98 -8.96 -27.98
N ARG A 600 1.84 -9.99 -27.13
CA ARG A 600 0.66 -10.87 -27.05
C ARG A 600 0.20 -10.99 -25.61
N ILE A 601 -1.11 -10.84 -25.39
CA ILE A 601 -1.70 -10.95 -24.05
C ILE A 601 -2.95 -11.83 -24.06
N LYS A 602 -3.18 -12.53 -22.95
CA LYS A 602 -4.41 -13.26 -22.68
C LYS A 602 -5.17 -12.55 -21.57
N ILE A 603 -6.44 -12.21 -21.83
CA ILE A 603 -7.28 -11.48 -20.88
C ILE A 603 -8.53 -12.25 -20.47
N GLN A 604 -9.11 -11.86 -19.34
CA GLN A 604 -10.46 -12.29 -18.92
C GLN A 604 -11.44 -11.13 -18.90
N ASN A 605 -10.98 -9.95 -18.47
CA ASN A 605 -11.80 -8.75 -18.32
C ASN A 605 -11.16 -7.57 -19.06
N LEU A 606 -11.99 -6.78 -19.74
CA LEU A 606 -11.57 -5.60 -20.50
C LEU A 606 -12.43 -4.39 -20.15
N SER A 607 -11.80 -3.25 -19.88
CA SER A 607 -12.45 -1.95 -19.72
C SER A 607 -11.95 -0.99 -20.78
N ILE A 608 -12.87 -0.36 -21.51
CA ILE A 608 -12.58 0.63 -22.55
C ILE A 608 -13.21 1.97 -22.16
N GLY A 609 -12.41 3.03 -22.20
CA GLY A 609 -12.89 4.38 -21.92
C GLY A 609 -13.86 4.90 -22.98
N TYR A 610 -13.49 4.82 -24.26
CA TYR A 610 -14.15 5.51 -25.38
C TYR A 610 -14.06 4.72 -26.69
N ARG A 611 -14.96 5.00 -27.65
CA ARG A 611 -14.99 4.42 -29.02
C ARG A 611 -14.81 2.89 -29.01
N LEU A 612 -15.79 2.19 -28.42
CA LEU A 612 -15.73 0.77 -28.09
C LEU A 612 -15.32 -0.11 -29.27
N SER A 613 -16.09 -0.11 -30.37
CA SER A 613 -15.81 -0.95 -31.54
C SER A 613 -14.46 -0.68 -32.17
N ARG A 614 -14.08 0.59 -32.32
CA ARG A 614 -12.78 0.94 -32.91
C ARG A 614 -11.62 0.46 -32.03
N THR A 615 -11.73 0.65 -30.73
CA THR A 615 -10.71 0.19 -29.78
C THR A 615 -10.62 -1.34 -29.77
N LEU A 616 -11.76 -2.03 -29.80
CA LEU A 616 -11.81 -3.50 -29.88
C LEU A 616 -11.14 -4.03 -31.15
N ASN A 617 -11.40 -3.40 -32.31
CA ASN A 617 -10.81 -3.81 -33.58
C ASN A 617 -9.29 -3.60 -33.63
N VAL A 618 -8.76 -2.60 -32.91
CA VAL A 618 -7.32 -2.37 -32.82
C VAL A 618 -6.68 -3.33 -31.83
N ILE A 619 -7.29 -3.54 -30.66
CA ILE A 619 -6.71 -4.38 -29.60
C ILE A 619 -6.84 -5.87 -29.87
N SER A 620 -7.84 -6.32 -30.64
CA SER A 620 -7.98 -7.73 -31.04
C SER A 620 -6.71 -8.27 -31.68
N ASN A 621 -5.95 -7.42 -32.39
CA ASN A 621 -4.68 -7.76 -33.01
C ASN A 621 -3.56 -8.15 -32.02
N VAL A 622 -3.68 -7.84 -30.73
CA VAL A 622 -2.70 -8.22 -29.69
C VAL A 622 -3.26 -9.22 -28.67
N LEU A 623 -4.57 -9.50 -28.72
CA LEU A 623 -5.21 -10.47 -27.84
C LEU A 623 -5.05 -11.90 -28.37
N ASP A 624 -4.79 -12.82 -27.45
CA ASP A 624 -4.82 -14.25 -27.74
C ASP A 624 -6.26 -14.73 -27.95
N ALA A 625 -6.49 -15.62 -28.91
CA ALA A 625 -7.82 -16.14 -29.24
C ALA A 625 -8.53 -16.78 -28.04
N SER A 626 -7.78 -17.36 -27.08
CA SER A 626 -8.33 -17.92 -25.85
C SER A 626 -8.80 -16.88 -24.83
N SER A 627 -8.77 -15.59 -25.17
CA SER A 627 -9.39 -14.51 -24.40
C SER A 627 -10.88 -14.34 -24.69
N PHE A 628 -11.40 -14.94 -25.77
CA PHE A 628 -12.78 -14.82 -26.19
C PHE A 628 -13.58 -16.10 -25.92
N PRO A 629 -14.86 -16.01 -25.50
CA PRO A 629 -15.56 -14.79 -25.10
C PRO A 629 -14.98 -14.17 -23.82
N LEU A 630 -15.09 -12.84 -23.68
CA LEU A 630 -14.64 -12.14 -22.48
C LEU A 630 -15.59 -12.43 -21.31
N LYS A 631 -15.05 -12.69 -20.12
CA LYS A 631 -15.84 -12.82 -18.88
C LYS A 631 -16.53 -11.52 -18.50
N MET A 632 -15.88 -10.39 -18.77
CA MET A 632 -16.43 -9.06 -18.55
C MET A 632 -15.89 -8.05 -19.56
N LEU A 633 -16.78 -7.30 -20.18
CA LEU A 633 -16.48 -6.12 -20.98
C LEU A 633 -17.13 -4.89 -20.32
N GLU A 634 -16.35 -3.85 -20.08
CA GLU A 634 -16.77 -2.61 -19.44
C GLU A 634 -16.55 -1.42 -20.36
N MET A 635 -17.52 -0.52 -20.41
CA MET A 635 -17.37 0.78 -21.07
C MET A 635 -17.60 1.92 -20.07
N THR A 636 -16.55 2.70 -19.78
CA THR A 636 -16.55 3.64 -18.66
C THR A 636 -17.00 5.07 -18.99
N HIS A 637 -17.07 5.47 -20.27
CA HIS A 637 -17.52 6.82 -20.66
C HIS A 637 -18.52 6.79 -21.83
N THR A 638 -19.76 6.35 -21.59
CA THR A 638 -20.82 6.35 -22.62
C THR A 638 -21.61 7.66 -22.72
N ARG A 639 -21.05 8.81 -22.29
CA ARG A 639 -21.78 10.10 -22.27
C ARG A 639 -22.25 10.56 -23.66
N LYS A 640 -21.53 10.17 -24.73
CA LYS A 640 -21.89 10.45 -26.13
C LYS A 640 -22.81 9.38 -26.75
N GLY A 641 -23.21 8.35 -25.99
CA GLY A 641 -23.95 7.18 -26.50
C GLY A 641 -23.05 6.14 -27.17
N LEU A 642 -23.57 4.92 -27.33
CA LEU A 642 -23.00 3.89 -28.19
C LEU A 642 -23.39 4.17 -29.64
N GLN A 643 -22.50 3.88 -30.59
CA GLN A 643 -22.75 3.99 -32.03
C GLN A 643 -23.34 2.69 -32.59
N LEU A 644 -23.93 2.74 -33.79
CA LEU A 644 -24.48 1.55 -34.47
C LEU A 644 -23.47 0.40 -34.56
N ASP A 645 -22.22 0.73 -34.90
CA ASP A 645 -21.12 -0.23 -34.99
C ASP A 645 -20.77 -0.88 -33.65
N ASP A 646 -21.05 -0.22 -32.52
CA ASP A 646 -20.83 -0.80 -31.18
C ASP A 646 -21.82 -1.93 -30.89
N TYR A 647 -23.09 -1.74 -31.28
CA TYR A 647 -24.14 -2.75 -31.10
C TYR A 647 -23.95 -3.99 -31.99
N ASN A 648 -23.35 -3.82 -33.17
CA ASN A 648 -23.11 -4.88 -34.14
C ASN A 648 -21.77 -5.62 -33.94
N ASN A 649 -20.97 -5.22 -32.95
CA ASN A 649 -19.66 -5.82 -32.73
C ASN A 649 -19.79 -7.21 -32.09
N GLN A 650 -19.22 -8.23 -32.75
CA GLN A 650 -19.30 -9.61 -32.27
C GLN A 650 -18.66 -9.81 -30.88
N ILE A 651 -17.58 -9.11 -30.56
CA ILE A 651 -16.92 -9.21 -29.24
C ILE A 651 -17.84 -8.66 -28.15
N VAL A 652 -18.58 -7.59 -28.45
CA VAL A 652 -19.57 -7.00 -27.53
C VAL A 652 -20.74 -7.96 -27.31
N GLN A 653 -21.26 -8.56 -28.38
CA GLN A 653 -22.39 -9.49 -28.33
C GLN A 653 -22.06 -10.82 -27.63
N GLN A 654 -20.82 -11.29 -27.74
CA GLN A 654 -20.38 -12.57 -27.16
C GLN A 654 -19.86 -12.45 -25.72
N ALA A 655 -19.67 -11.24 -25.19
CA ALA A 655 -19.19 -11.07 -23.82
C ALA A 655 -20.16 -11.66 -22.80
N GLU A 656 -19.67 -12.45 -21.83
CA GLU A 656 -20.50 -13.07 -20.80
C GLU A 656 -21.17 -12.03 -19.88
N ARG A 657 -20.50 -10.89 -19.69
CA ARG A 657 -21.02 -9.75 -18.92
C ARG A 657 -20.61 -8.44 -19.56
N LEU A 658 -21.59 -7.57 -19.83
CA LEU A 658 -21.36 -6.23 -20.39
C LEU A 658 -21.75 -5.17 -19.36
N ASN A 659 -20.79 -4.39 -18.86
CA ASN A 659 -21.04 -3.26 -17.95
C ASN A 659 -20.96 -1.92 -18.69
N LEU A 660 -22.03 -1.12 -18.63
CA LEU A 660 -22.09 0.22 -19.24
C LEU A 660 -22.20 1.32 -18.18
N TYR A 661 -21.27 2.28 -18.17
CA TYR A 661 -21.21 3.36 -17.18
C TYR A 661 -21.51 4.72 -17.80
N TYR A 662 -22.34 5.52 -17.11
CA TYR A 662 -22.81 6.83 -17.56
C TYR A 662 -23.59 6.77 -18.88
N PHE A 663 -24.39 5.72 -19.06
CA PHE A 663 -25.23 5.52 -20.24
C PHE A 663 -26.30 6.61 -20.31
N SER A 664 -26.34 7.34 -21.43
CA SER A 664 -27.14 8.56 -21.59
C SER A 664 -27.89 8.57 -22.92
N ARG A 665 -29.01 9.28 -22.89
CA ARG A 665 -30.18 9.27 -23.80
C ARG A 665 -29.95 9.56 -25.30
N THR A 666 -28.73 9.68 -25.81
CA THR A 666 -28.52 10.39 -27.09
C THR A 666 -29.07 9.71 -28.35
N GLN A 667 -29.57 8.47 -28.34
CA GLN A 667 -30.10 7.81 -29.56
C GLN A 667 -31.30 6.87 -29.30
N PHE A 668 -32.38 7.41 -28.75
CA PHE A 668 -33.67 6.71 -28.71
C PHE A 668 -34.35 6.73 -30.09
N GLU A 669 -33.80 6.01 -31.07
CA GLU A 669 -34.35 5.91 -32.43
C GLU A 669 -34.98 4.55 -32.76
N GLY A 670 -35.19 3.69 -31.74
CA GLY A 670 -35.89 2.42 -31.96
C GLY A 670 -35.14 1.42 -32.83
N ASP A 671 -33.81 1.59 -32.99
CA ASP A 671 -32.99 0.68 -33.79
C ASP A 671 -33.00 -0.75 -33.18
N PRO A 672 -33.43 -1.78 -33.94
CA PRO A 672 -33.41 -3.17 -33.51
C PRO A 672 -32.06 -3.67 -32.99
N ALA A 673 -30.94 -3.12 -33.48
CA ALA A 673 -29.59 -3.52 -33.08
C ALA A 673 -29.32 -3.23 -31.59
N GLN A 674 -29.92 -2.18 -31.03
CA GLN A 674 -29.76 -1.83 -29.61
C GLN A 674 -30.26 -2.97 -28.71
N TRP A 675 -31.38 -3.60 -29.08
CA TRP A 675 -32.04 -4.61 -28.26
C TRP A 675 -31.36 -5.98 -28.34
N ARG A 676 -30.73 -6.29 -29.48
CA ARG A 676 -29.94 -7.52 -29.68
C ARG A 676 -28.74 -7.60 -28.75
N MET A 677 -28.18 -6.46 -28.34
CA MET A 677 -27.07 -6.41 -27.38
C MET A 677 -27.48 -6.82 -25.95
N PHE A 678 -28.76 -6.80 -25.60
CA PHE A 678 -29.26 -7.04 -24.23
C PHE A 678 -29.75 -8.49 -23.99
N GLN A 679 -29.14 -9.47 -24.66
CA GLN A 679 -29.65 -10.85 -24.64
C GLN A 679 -29.02 -11.73 -23.54
N SER A 680 -27.87 -11.38 -22.96
CA SER A 680 -27.33 -12.09 -21.77
C SER A 680 -26.24 -11.31 -21.03
N GLY A 681 -26.43 -11.02 -19.73
CA GLY A 681 -25.35 -10.55 -18.86
C GLY A 681 -25.11 -9.02 -18.86
N THR A 682 -26.00 -8.23 -19.45
CA THR A 682 -25.81 -6.78 -19.56
C THR A 682 -26.23 -6.05 -18.27
N ASN A 683 -25.38 -5.14 -17.82
CA ASN A 683 -25.53 -4.40 -16.59
C ASN A 683 -25.24 -2.90 -16.81
N ILE A 684 -26.26 -2.06 -16.66
CA ILE A 684 -26.10 -0.61 -16.67
C ILE A 684 -25.81 -0.17 -15.24
N VAL A 685 -24.58 0.30 -15.00
CA VAL A 685 -24.11 0.58 -13.64
C VAL A 685 -24.75 1.85 -13.06
N ASP A 686 -25.09 2.84 -13.89
CA ASP A 686 -25.84 4.03 -13.48
C ASP A 686 -26.90 4.38 -14.53
N ALA A 687 -28.13 3.93 -14.28
CA ALA A 687 -29.30 4.12 -15.10
C ALA A 687 -30.11 5.37 -14.72
N SER A 688 -29.59 6.23 -13.82
CA SER A 688 -30.35 7.38 -13.29
C SER A 688 -30.73 8.43 -14.34
N ARG A 689 -30.20 8.33 -15.56
CA ARG A 689 -30.49 9.18 -16.72
C ARG A 689 -31.42 8.53 -17.76
N LEU A 690 -31.80 7.27 -17.55
CA LEU A 690 -32.69 6.56 -18.45
C LEU A 690 -34.16 6.87 -18.11
N PRO A 691 -35.02 7.08 -19.12
CA PRO A 691 -36.45 7.26 -18.92
C PRO A 691 -37.11 5.92 -18.56
N SER A 692 -38.22 5.96 -17.82
CA SER A 692 -38.95 4.74 -17.42
C SER A 692 -39.47 3.94 -18.62
N GLU A 693 -39.80 4.63 -19.71
CA GLU A 693 -40.27 4.05 -20.98
C GLU A 693 -39.22 3.13 -21.62
N TYR A 694 -37.93 3.29 -21.29
CA TYR A 694 -36.88 2.40 -21.77
C TYR A 694 -37.05 0.97 -21.31
N PHE A 695 -37.41 0.77 -20.04
CA PHE A 695 -37.55 -0.55 -19.44
C PHE A 695 -38.80 -1.27 -19.95
N THR A 696 -39.88 -0.52 -20.20
CA THR A 696 -41.11 -1.08 -20.77
C THR A 696 -40.91 -1.44 -22.24
N GLN A 697 -40.20 -0.62 -23.02
CA GLN A 697 -39.84 -0.95 -24.40
C GLN A 697 -38.91 -2.16 -24.48
N LEU A 698 -37.92 -2.28 -23.58
CA LEU A 698 -37.05 -3.45 -23.48
C LEU A 698 -37.87 -4.74 -23.28
N ALA A 699 -38.80 -4.73 -22.32
CA ALA A 699 -39.70 -5.87 -22.07
C ALA A 699 -40.58 -6.20 -23.30
N ARG A 700 -41.15 -5.19 -23.97
CA ARG A 700 -41.95 -5.40 -25.19
C ARG A 700 -41.13 -6.05 -26.31
N ASN A 701 -39.88 -5.65 -26.48
CA ASN A 701 -39.00 -6.23 -27.49
C ASN A 701 -38.62 -7.68 -27.14
N TRP A 702 -38.35 -7.99 -25.86
CA TRP A 702 -38.13 -9.38 -25.44
C TRP A 702 -39.34 -10.29 -25.68
N ILE A 703 -40.56 -9.76 -25.54
CA ILE A 703 -41.80 -10.47 -25.87
C ILE A 703 -41.91 -10.68 -27.39
N LYS A 704 -41.68 -9.61 -28.17
CA LYS A 704 -41.74 -9.67 -29.64
C LYS A 704 -40.74 -10.67 -30.22
N ASP A 705 -39.51 -10.65 -29.72
CA ASP A 705 -38.40 -11.45 -30.23
C ASP A 705 -38.32 -12.85 -29.59
N GLN A 706 -39.25 -13.19 -28.70
CA GLN A 706 -39.28 -14.47 -27.97
C GLN A 706 -37.95 -14.77 -27.28
N ALA A 707 -37.48 -13.84 -26.45
CA ALA A 707 -36.19 -13.92 -25.78
C ALA A 707 -36.00 -15.26 -25.03
N PRO A 708 -34.85 -15.94 -25.16
CA PRO A 708 -34.63 -17.25 -24.57
C PRO A 708 -34.50 -17.20 -23.05
N ILE A 709 -34.78 -18.33 -22.39
CA ILE A 709 -34.58 -18.51 -20.94
C ILE A 709 -33.12 -18.21 -20.58
N GLY A 710 -32.91 -17.44 -19.50
CA GLY A 710 -31.58 -17.02 -19.05
C GLY A 710 -31.19 -15.60 -19.51
N THR A 711 -31.94 -15.02 -20.47
CA THR A 711 -31.83 -13.61 -20.82
C THR A 711 -31.96 -12.75 -19.57
N ASN A 712 -30.98 -11.89 -19.31
CA ASN A 712 -30.95 -11.07 -18.10
C ASN A 712 -30.37 -9.68 -18.37
N PHE A 713 -30.90 -8.72 -17.62
CA PHE A 713 -30.53 -7.32 -17.67
C PHE A 713 -30.58 -6.74 -16.25
N SER A 714 -29.61 -5.92 -15.87
CA SER A 714 -29.64 -5.18 -14.60
C SER A 714 -29.33 -3.70 -14.78
N ALA A 715 -29.93 -2.87 -13.93
CA ALA A 715 -29.77 -1.43 -13.94
C ALA A 715 -29.63 -0.89 -12.50
N GLY A 716 -28.52 -0.22 -12.21
CA GLY A 716 -28.26 0.43 -10.93
C GLY A 716 -28.78 1.87 -10.91
N PHE A 717 -29.34 2.31 -9.78
CA PHE A 717 -29.84 3.67 -9.58
C PHE A 717 -29.18 4.31 -8.37
N ARG A 718 -28.79 5.58 -8.47
CA ARG A 718 -28.28 6.35 -7.31
C ARG A 718 -29.38 6.68 -6.31
N GLU A 719 -30.56 7.02 -6.82
CA GLU A 719 -31.72 7.44 -6.04
C GLU A 719 -32.78 6.32 -6.07
N SER A 720 -33.21 5.86 -4.90
CA SER A 720 -34.23 4.80 -4.78
C SER A 720 -35.58 5.21 -5.39
N GLU A 721 -35.96 6.49 -5.27
CA GLU A 721 -37.20 7.04 -5.83
C GLU A 721 -37.28 6.87 -7.36
N LYS A 722 -36.17 7.07 -8.08
CA LYS A 722 -36.13 6.90 -9.54
C LYS A 722 -36.33 5.44 -9.93
N GLY A 723 -35.66 4.52 -9.26
CA GLY A 723 -35.85 3.09 -9.49
C GLY A 723 -37.27 2.63 -9.16
N GLN A 724 -37.88 3.20 -8.11
CA GLN A 724 -39.27 2.92 -7.74
C GLN A 724 -40.26 3.42 -8.80
N LYS A 725 -40.07 4.63 -9.35
CA LYS A 725 -40.88 5.15 -10.47
C LYS A 725 -40.82 4.25 -11.70
N VAL A 726 -39.67 3.63 -11.97
CA VAL A 726 -39.53 2.65 -13.06
C VAL A 726 -40.37 1.40 -12.77
N MET A 727 -40.33 0.86 -11.55
CA MET A 727 -41.15 -0.29 -11.16
C MET A 727 -42.65 -0.01 -11.27
N ASP A 728 -43.09 1.17 -10.83
CA ASP A 728 -44.50 1.57 -10.88
C ASP A 728 -44.96 1.73 -12.33
N HIS A 729 -44.13 2.35 -13.19
CA HIS A 729 -44.41 2.48 -14.61
C HIS A 729 -44.47 1.13 -15.36
N ILE A 730 -43.60 0.17 -15.02
CA ILE A 730 -43.68 -1.21 -15.57
C ILE A 730 -44.98 -1.88 -15.12
N GLN A 731 -45.35 -1.74 -13.85
CA GLN A 731 -46.58 -2.32 -13.30
C GLN A 731 -47.82 -1.81 -14.04
N GLU A 732 -47.92 -0.50 -14.23
CA GLU A 732 -49.02 0.16 -14.96
C GLU A 732 -49.04 -0.25 -16.45
N SER A 733 -47.87 -0.26 -17.10
CA SER A 733 -47.77 -0.52 -18.54
C SER A 733 -48.16 -1.94 -18.96
N PHE A 734 -48.01 -2.93 -18.06
CA PHE A 734 -48.31 -4.33 -18.33
C PHE A 734 -49.52 -4.86 -17.53
N GLY A 735 -50.12 -4.07 -16.64
CA GLY A 735 -51.28 -4.48 -15.84
C GLY A 735 -51.00 -5.66 -14.91
N VAL A 736 -49.78 -5.77 -14.39
CA VAL A 736 -49.32 -6.91 -13.58
C VAL A 736 -49.34 -6.60 -12.08
N ASN A 737 -49.56 -7.61 -11.24
CA ASN A 737 -49.57 -7.43 -9.78
C ASN A 737 -48.15 -7.50 -9.18
N ARG A 738 -47.83 -6.55 -8.29
CA ARG A 738 -46.56 -6.51 -7.53
C ARG A 738 -46.67 -7.26 -6.21
N SER A 739 -45.69 -8.13 -5.93
CA SER A 739 -45.55 -8.74 -4.60
C SER A 739 -45.08 -7.70 -3.58
N LYS A 740 -45.93 -7.36 -2.61
CA LYS A 740 -45.61 -6.42 -1.52
C LYS A 740 -44.44 -6.88 -0.63
N ARG A 741 -44.21 -8.19 -0.51
CA ARG A 741 -43.20 -8.78 0.39
C ARG A 741 -41.80 -8.85 -0.22
N HIS A 742 -41.69 -8.94 -1.56
CA HIS A 742 -40.44 -9.21 -2.25
C HIS A 742 -40.12 -8.20 -3.38
N ASN A 743 -40.95 -7.19 -3.62
CA ASN A 743 -40.77 -6.21 -4.71
C ASN A 743 -40.52 -6.87 -6.07
N LEU A 744 -41.33 -7.89 -6.39
CA LEU A 744 -41.27 -8.65 -7.64
C LEU A 744 -42.47 -8.36 -8.53
N LEU A 745 -42.22 -8.26 -9.84
CA LEU A 745 -43.22 -8.25 -10.92
C LEU A 745 -42.95 -9.43 -11.86
N TRP A 746 -44.00 -9.94 -12.49
CA TRP A 746 -43.90 -10.98 -13.52
C TRP A 746 -44.70 -10.56 -14.73
N ILE A 747 -44.04 -10.42 -15.87
CA ILE A 747 -44.65 -10.06 -17.16
C ILE A 747 -44.73 -11.33 -18.01
N PRO A 748 -45.93 -11.80 -18.41
CA PRO A 748 -46.05 -12.95 -19.29
C PRO A 748 -45.29 -12.72 -20.60
N LEU A 749 -44.42 -13.67 -20.98
CA LEU A 749 -43.70 -13.63 -22.25
C LEU A 749 -44.36 -14.55 -23.28
N ASN A 750 -44.63 -15.80 -22.89
CA ASN A 750 -45.40 -16.78 -23.67
C ASN A 750 -46.03 -17.84 -22.74
N GLU A 751 -46.49 -18.97 -23.29
CA GLU A 751 -47.09 -20.06 -22.51
C GLU A 751 -46.11 -20.72 -21.51
N GLN A 752 -44.81 -20.71 -21.82
CA GLN A 752 -43.78 -21.43 -21.08
C GLN A 752 -42.84 -20.52 -20.27
N CYS A 753 -42.81 -19.21 -20.54
CA CYS A 753 -41.84 -18.26 -19.99
C CYS A 753 -42.50 -16.96 -19.48
N GLU A 754 -41.86 -16.33 -18.49
CA GLU A 754 -42.22 -15.01 -17.97
C GLU A 754 -40.97 -14.17 -17.70
N ILE A 755 -41.10 -12.84 -17.78
CA ILE A 755 -40.04 -11.89 -17.38
C ILE A 755 -40.26 -11.55 -15.91
N GLN A 756 -39.35 -11.98 -15.05
CA GLN A 756 -39.29 -11.58 -13.65
C GLN A 756 -38.55 -10.25 -13.54
N VAL A 757 -39.16 -9.25 -12.90
CA VAL A 757 -38.53 -7.99 -12.54
C VAL A 757 -38.39 -7.91 -11.02
N SER A 758 -37.17 -7.74 -10.52
CA SER A 758 -36.88 -7.56 -9.10
C SER A 758 -36.25 -6.20 -8.83
N PHE A 759 -36.48 -5.69 -7.61
CA PHE A 759 -35.95 -4.41 -7.16
C PHE A 759 -35.35 -4.56 -5.77
N ASP A 760 -34.02 -4.61 -5.72
CA ASP A 760 -33.25 -4.89 -4.51
C ASP A 760 -32.49 -3.65 -4.05
N VAL A 761 -32.77 -3.20 -2.83
CA VAL A 761 -32.00 -2.13 -2.16
C VAL A 761 -30.68 -2.73 -1.68
N GLN A 762 -29.56 -2.28 -2.24
CA GLN A 762 -28.23 -2.80 -1.92
C GLN A 762 -27.39 -1.76 -1.19
N ASN A 763 -26.43 -2.23 -0.39
CA ASN A 763 -25.48 -1.36 0.29
C ASN A 763 -24.49 -0.78 -0.75
N PRO A 764 -24.24 0.55 -0.79
CA PRO A 764 -23.44 1.23 -1.83
C PRO A 764 -21.98 0.77 -1.98
N SER A 765 -21.50 -0.10 -1.09
CA SER A 765 -20.10 -0.52 -0.99
C SER A 765 -19.69 -1.62 -1.98
N GLN A 766 -20.63 -2.29 -2.66
CA GLN A 766 -20.33 -3.30 -3.68
C GLN A 766 -20.41 -2.80 -5.12
N TYR A 767 -21.14 -1.72 -5.39
CA TYR A 767 -21.32 -1.14 -6.72
C TYR A 767 -21.30 0.39 -6.67
N PHE A 768 -20.17 0.98 -7.08
CA PHE A 768 -19.91 2.38 -7.47
C PHE A 768 -20.96 3.47 -7.09
N GLY A 769 -21.42 3.51 -5.84
CA GLY A 769 -22.33 4.54 -5.33
C GLY A 769 -23.80 4.45 -5.78
N THR A 770 -24.28 3.28 -6.22
CA THR A 770 -25.72 3.06 -6.45
C THR A 770 -26.41 2.51 -5.20
N SER A 771 -27.61 3.02 -4.90
CA SER A 771 -28.39 2.66 -3.71
C SER A 771 -29.34 1.49 -3.96
N VAL A 772 -29.74 1.24 -5.22
CA VAL A 772 -30.72 0.22 -5.58
C VAL A 772 -30.43 -0.38 -6.95
N THR A 773 -30.75 -1.66 -7.15
CA THR A 773 -30.62 -2.37 -8.43
C THR A 773 -31.96 -2.93 -8.89
N LEU A 774 -32.35 -2.62 -10.12
CA LEU A 774 -33.44 -3.28 -10.84
C LEU A 774 -32.86 -4.42 -11.68
N LYS A 775 -33.47 -5.60 -11.64
CA LYS A 775 -33.06 -6.76 -12.42
C LYS A 775 -34.25 -7.31 -13.20
N MET A 776 -34.07 -7.58 -14.49
CA MET A 776 -35.06 -8.21 -15.37
C MET A 776 -34.48 -9.53 -15.87
N GLN A 777 -35.23 -10.63 -15.78
CA GLN A 777 -34.76 -11.95 -16.19
C GLN A 777 -35.88 -12.79 -16.81
N VAL A 778 -35.62 -13.44 -17.94
CA VAL A 778 -36.53 -14.42 -18.53
C VAL A 778 -36.37 -15.76 -17.81
N ILE A 779 -37.45 -16.23 -17.20
CA ILE A 779 -37.51 -17.46 -16.41
C ILE A 779 -38.62 -18.39 -16.92
N PRO A 780 -38.53 -19.71 -16.65
CA PRO A 780 -39.65 -20.61 -16.90
C PRO A 780 -40.85 -20.20 -16.06
N ARG A 781 -42.04 -20.23 -16.67
CA ARG A 781 -43.30 -19.92 -16.00
C ARG A 781 -43.57 -21.03 -14.98
N ARG A 782 -43.49 -20.71 -13.69
CA ARG A 782 -43.86 -21.66 -12.64
C ARG A 782 -45.37 -21.85 -12.70
N TYR A 783 -45.85 -23.09 -12.86
CA TYR A 783 -47.25 -23.43 -12.59
C TYR A 783 -47.56 -23.03 -11.14
N ARG A 784 -48.15 -21.84 -10.95
CA ARG A 784 -48.71 -21.46 -9.67
C ARG A 784 -49.93 -22.34 -9.47
N LYS A 785 -49.82 -23.37 -8.63
CA LYS A 785 -51.01 -23.99 -8.05
C LYS A 785 -51.81 -22.86 -7.40
N THR A 786 -53.01 -22.69 -7.92
CA THR A 786 -54.06 -21.77 -7.49
C THR A 786 -54.25 -21.75 -6.00
#